data_AF-A0AA87ZUZ9-F1
#
_entry.id   AF-A0AA87ZUZ9-F1
#
_cell.length_a   1.000
_cell.length_b   1.000
_cell.length_c   1.000
_cell.angle_alpha   90.00
_cell.angle_beta   90.00
_cell.angle_gamma   90.00
#
_symmetry.space_group_name_H-M   'P 1'
#
loop_
_entity.id
_entity.type
_entity.pdbx_description
1 polymer ?
#
loop_
_entity_poly.entity_id
_entity_poly.type
_entity_poly.pdbx_seq_one_letter_code
_entity_poly.pdbx_strand_id
1 'polypeptide(L)'
;MAALFTSSHFPSLSSSPNTLRVSPSPRRFPVVLRAQMAAGESELQREERGIAVLWFKHDLRFDDHPGLVAASKHPDLIPLYVFDHRILHRFSGEMLEMVLLALEDLRSSLRSLGSNLMVRFGTAENVIQSLVKQVNVTHVYAEEEVEYDVRKLMSIVNETLERLSFTKEGPKFVLWKTPFYDVESLMDLPASYEEFSKLRFPVTSPLSPSEFPGVNMELDWGSIPTFDDLMEFMDEKSGKRKKSWTVIKEKSAETVLMKEFFKPGERNQNMSRFNSVQSFQKKRVVDSVFVSRKGSSVGGGTSTVLNALAAYLRYLEGTARDDWQEVHERVRNAEAREGASFTKLFGPALSLGIVSRRRVHYEAIKYEKERNAGFLSPFGYSAVSAAAAVDAVCSMEYTVAGNEGPPVLLVHGFGAFLEHYRDNIYELAEGGNQVWAITLLGFGKSEKPNIVYTELMWAELLRDFIVEVVGKPVHIVGNSIGGYIVAIVACFWPALVKSVVLINSAGNIVPGYSFAPFNKERQTSGAAWLGARLLLFYLRSRLKNIVKNCYPTKTDRVDDELIDEMLRASYDPGVLVVLENIFSFNLSLPLNFLLRDFEEKVIVIQGMKDPISDSKSKLAMLKEHCDGVVIKELDAGHCPQDELPEEVNTIICEWIVTRETREMIEKNTSSFLVTCNDPGDDEKEPIRVDPRFFDLPIFPGEKEFRYSEYYNCNGIICHPGFGEDMMLCNPVLREYLLVKSTGYSFSRLGMGFGYDSRTDDYKIVRISNVPRYRAEVTTVGTNTWREIEMPIDDPSVQRLCGYAY
;
A
#
# COMPACT_ATOMS: atom_id res chain seq x y z
N MET A 1 -13.94 -36.70 -17.24
CA MET A 1 -14.31 -37.53 -16.07
C MET A 1 -15.35 -36.77 -15.27
N ALA A 2 -16.56 -37.30 -15.26
CA ALA A 2 -17.73 -36.70 -14.62
C ALA A 2 -18.07 -37.42 -13.31
N ALA A 3 -18.79 -36.71 -12.44
CA ALA A 3 -19.55 -37.16 -11.27
C ALA A 3 -18.84 -37.29 -9.91
N LEU A 4 -19.63 -37.03 -8.86
CA LEU A 4 -19.37 -37.02 -7.40
C LEU A 4 -18.87 -35.64 -6.92
N PHE A 5 -19.62 -34.82 -6.17
CA PHE A 5 -20.37 -35.11 -4.94
C PHE A 5 -21.57 -34.17 -4.74
N THR A 6 -22.62 -34.69 -4.11
CA THR A 6 -23.85 -34.03 -3.68
C THR A 6 -23.86 -33.74 -2.17
N SER A 7 -24.40 -32.58 -1.81
CA SER A 7 -25.25 -32.23 -0.65
C SER A 7 -24.77 -32.40 0.81
N SER A 8 -24.85 -31.31 1.58
CA SER A 8 -25.67 -31.16 2.82
C SER A 8 -25.55 -29.71 3.35
N HIS A 9 -26.60 -28.89 3.18
CA HIS A 9 -27.55 -28.43 4.20
C HIS A 9 -26.96 -27.67 5.41
N PHE A 10 -27.07 -26.34 5.38
CA PHE A 10 -27.07 -25.44 6.54
C PHE A 10 -28.51 -25.02 6.86
N PRO A 11 -28.93 -24.97 8.14
CA PRO A 11 -30.08 -24.18 8.56
C PRO A 11 -29.64 -22.80 9.07
N SER A 12 -30.41 -21.82 8.61
CA SER A 12 -30.49 -20.41 9.03
C SER A 12 -31.02 -20.23 10.45
N LEU A 13 -30.69 -19.08 11.06
CA LEU A 13 -31.55 -18.14 11.83
C LEU A 13 -30.66 -17.33 12.81
N SER A 14 -30.39 -16.06 12.52
CA SER A 14 -31.17 -14.85 12.89
C SER A 14 -30.86 -14.31 14.29
N SER A 15 -30.31 -13.09 14.37
CA SER A 15 -30.81 -11.94 15.18
C SER A 15 -29.66 -11.01 15.60
N SER A 16 -29.64 -9.82 15.01
CA SER A 16 -29.17 -8.56 15.63
C SER A 16 -30.36 -7.90 16.35
N PRO A 17 -30.25 -6.72 17.02
CA PRO A 17 -29.10 -6.03 17.64
C PRO A 17 -29.43 -5.58 19.10
N ASN A 18 -28.48 -4.97 19.82
CA ASN A 18 -28.80 -3.82 20.66
C ASN A 18 -27.56 -2.98 21.00
N THR A 19 -27.64 -1.72 20.59
CA THR A 19 -26.77 -0.60 20.91
C THR A 19 -27.19 0.02 22.25
N LEU A 20 -26.23 0.57 23.02
CA LEU A 20 -26.47 1.73 23.89
C LEU A 20 -25.14 2.43 24.23
N ARG A 21 -25.02 3.67 23.77
CA ARG A 21 -24.05 4.70 24.19
C ARG A 21 -24.43 5.21 25.59
N VAL A 22 -23.46 5.57 26.44
CA VAL A 22 -23.42 6.83 27.24
C VAL A 22 -21.97 7.06 27.79
N SER A 23 -21.49 8.30 27.72
CA SER A 23 -20.35 8.90 28.46
C SER A 23 -20.86 10.16 29.23
N PRO A 24 -20.05 10.94 29.99
CA PRO A 24 -19.34 10.64 31.26
C PRO A 24 -19.62 11.65 32.43
N SER A 25 -18.98 11.41 33.60
CA SER A 25 -18.62 12.34 34.71
C SER A 25 -19.57 12.50 35.95
N PRO A 26 -19.14 13.15 37.07
CA PRO A 26 -18.39 12.54 38.17
C PRO A 26 -19.06 12.74 39.56
N ARG A 27 -18.85 11.85 40.54
CA ARG A 27 -19.17 12.15 41.95
C ARG A 27 -18.10 11.65 42.92
N ARG A 28 -17.66 12.57 43.78
CA ARG A 28 -16.69 12.40 44.86
C ARG A 28 -17.33 11.91 46.17
N PHE A 29 -16.47 11.30 46.98
CA PHE A 29 -16.44 11.14 48.45
C PHE A 29 -17.14 9.91 49.07
N PRO A 30 -16.66 9.36 50.22
CA PRO A 30 -15.35 9.51 50.86
C PRO A 30 -14.66 8.18 51.26
N VAL A 31 -13.36 8.30 51.54
CA VAL A 31 -12.54 7.39 52.32
C VAL A 31 -13.22 7.09 53.66
N VAL A 32 -13.30 5.82 54.08
CA VAL A 32 -13.03 5.31 55.45
C VAL A 32 -13.33 3.80 55.54
N LEU A 33 -12.43 3.11 56.24
CA LEU A 33 -12.47 1.72 56.75
C LEU A 33 -12.08 0.56 55.80
N ARG A 34 -10.76 0.46 55.62
CA ARG A 34 -10.01 -0.81 55.72
C ARG A 34 -10.30 -1.45 57.09
N ALA A 35 -11.12 -2.49 57.13
CA ALA A 35 -11.03 -3.63 58.05
C ALA A 35 -12.23 -4.55 57.77
N GLN A 36 -12.00 -5.86 57.71
CA GLN A 36 -12.97 -6.94 57.45
C GLN A 36 -13.24 -7.29 55.98
N MET A 37 -12.22 -7.79 55.28
CA MET A 37 -12.35 -8.97 54.41
C MET A 37 -11.03 -9.76 54.44
N ALA A 38 -10.63 -10.18 55.63
CA ALA A 38 -9.53 -11.13 55.85
C ALA A 38 -10.13 -12.50 56.15
N ALA A 39 -10.72 -13.14 55.14
CA ALA A 39 -11.12 -14.55 55.16
C ALA A 39 -11.54 -14.97 53.74
N GLY A 40 -10.58 -15.16 52.85
CA GLY A 40 -10.82 -15.64 51.48
C GLY A 40 -9.79 -15.17 50.46
N GLU A 41 -8.49 -15.21 50.78
CA GLU A 41 -7.44 -15.00 49.76
C GLU A 41 -7.16 -16.35 49.07
N SER A 42 -7.36 -16.42 47.76
CA SER A 42 -6.96 -17.57 46.94
C SER A 42 -5.44 -17.74 46.94
N GLU A 43 -4.91 -18.97 46.82
CA GLU A 43 -3.46 -19.24 46.76
C GLU A 43 -2.69 -18.37 45.74
N LEU A 44 -3.32 -18.02 44.61
CA LEU A 44 -2.74 -17.10 43.61
C LEU A 44 -2.41 -15.70 44.15
N GLN A 45 -3.20 -15.17 45.10
CA GLN A 45 -2.96 -13.84 45.67
C GLN A 45 -1.83 -13.81 46.72
N ARG A 46 -1.40 -14.97 47.22
CA ARG A 46 -0.26 -15.08 48.14
C ARG A 46 1.09 -15.19 47.41
N GLU A 47 1.12 -15.72 46.19
CA GLU A 47 2.35 -15.82 45.39
C GLU A 47 2.84 -14.45 44.86
N GLU A 48 1.93 -13.49 44.68
CA GLU A 48 2.18 -12.17 44.06
C GLU A 48 2.66 -11.08 45.04
N ARG A 49 3.02 -11.42 46.29
CA ARG A 49 3.45 -10.45 47.34
C ARG A 49 4.98 -10.32 47.53
N GLY A 50 5.77 -10.99 46.70
CA GLY A 50 7.23 -11.03 46.86
C GLY A 50 7.98 -10.00 46.01
N ILE A 51 9.29 -9.85 46.25
CA ILE A 51 10.15 -9.04 45.39
C ILE A 51 10.51 -9.86 44.14
N ALA A 52 10.31 -9.28 42.97
CA ALA A 52 10.63 -9.87 41.68
C ALA A 52 11.85 -9.18 41.05
N VAL A 53 12.71 -9.95 40.40
CA VAL A 53 13.77 -9.45 39.54
C VAL A 53 13.42 -9.80 38.10
N LEU A 54 13.47 -8.82 37.19
CA LEU A 54 13.39 -9.07 35.76
C LEU A 54 14.79 -8.89 35.15
N TRP A 55 15.37 -9.99 34.68
CA TRP A 55 16.73 -10.00 34.15
C TRP A 55 16.73 -9.90 32.62
N PHE A 56 17.15 -8.73 32.14
CA PHE A 56 17.33 -8.39 30.74
C PHE A 56 18.65 -8.92 30.16
N LYS A 57 18.62 -9.36 28.90
CA LYS A 57 19.73 -9.86 28.07
C LYS A 57 19.61 -9.34 26.63
N HIS A 58 18.85 -10.03 25.78
CA HIS A 58 18.61 -9.72 24.36
C HIS A 58 17.17 -9.21 24.11
N ASP A 59 16.56 -8.66 25.15
CA ASP A 59 15.17 -8.23 25.25
C ASP A 59 15.09 -6.78 25.75
N LEU A 60 16.03 -5.92 25.30
CA LEU A 60 16.24 -4.55 25.79
C LEU A 60 15.14 -3.55 25.39
N ARG A 61 13.90 -3.86 25.74
CA ARG A 61 12.69 -3.09 25.42
C ARG A 61 11.71 -3.09 26.58
N PHE A 62 10.88 -2.06 26.58
CA PHE A 62 9.75 -1.96 27.50
C PHE A 62 8.43 -2.43 26.85
N ASP A 63 8.22 -2.15 25.56
CA ASP A 63 7.03 -2.55 24.79
C ASP A 63 7.08 -4.04 24.40
N ASP A 64 5.92 -4.67 24.22
CA ASP A 64 5.77 -6.07 23.82
C ASP A 64 6.69 -7.05 24.59
N HIS A 65 6.62 -6.99 25.93
CA HIS A 65 7.52 -7.74 26.82
C HIS A 65 6.74 -8.62 27.82
N PRO A 66 6.46 -9.90 27.50
CA PRO A 66 5.67 -10.81 28.34
C PRO A 66 6.23 -11.00 29.76
N GLY A 67 7.55 -11.06 29.89
CA GLY A 67 8.20 -11.17 31.20
C GLY A 67 7.96 -9.97 32.09
N LEU A 68 7.78 -8.79 31.48
CA LEU A 68 7.57 -7.56 32.21
C LEU A 68 6.11 -7.47 32.65
N VAL A 69 5.18 -7.86 31.78
CA VAL A 69 3.76 -8.04 32.12
C VAL A 69 3.62 -9.02 33.30
N ALA A 70 4.28 -10.17 33.24
CA ALA A 70 4.22 -11.16 34.31
C ALA A 70 4.86 -10.67 35.61
N ALA A 71 6.03 -10.03 35.53
CA ALA A 71 6.76 -9.54 36.71
C ALA A 71 6.11 -8.30 37.35
N SER A 72 5.40 -7.47 36.57
CA SER A 72 4.69 -6.26 37.05
C SER A 72 3.55 -6.54 38.03
N LYS A 73 3.12 -7.81 38.15
CA LYS A 73 2.15 -8.25 39.15
C LYS A 73 2.71 -8.21 40.58
N HIS A 74 4.03 -8.22 40.72
CA HIS A 74 4.69 -8.08 42.01
C HIS A 74 4.81 -6.61 42.37
N PRO A 75 4.55 -6.23 43.64
CA PRO A 75 4.58 -4.83 44.07
C PRO A 75 5.98 -4.21 43.98
N ASP A 76 7.03 -5.01 44.16
CA ASP A 76 8.41 -4.58 44.12
C ASP A 76 9.13 -5.33 43.00
N LEU A 77 9.31 -4.66 41.86
CA LEU A 77 9.98 -5.20 40.69
C LEU A 77 11.33 -4.51 40.47
N ILE A 78 12.40 -5.28 40.37
CA ILE A 78 13.76 -4.81 40.08
C ILE A 78 14.16 -5.23 38.66
N PRO A 79 14.07 -4.33 37.67
CA PRO A 79 14.72 -4.51 36.37
C PRO A 79 16.24 -4.58 36.53
N LEU A 80 16.87 -5.62 36.00
CA LEU A 80 18.30 -5.88 36.12
C LEU A 80 18.92 -6.17 34.76
N TYR A 81 20.03 -5.49 34.46
CA TYR A 81 20.95 -5.87 33.38
C TYR A 81 22.35 -6.16 33.96
N VAL A 82 22.96 -7.25 33.51
CA VAL A 82 24.29 -7.68 33.95
C VAL A 82 25.25 -7.69 32.76
N PHE A 83 26.31 -6.89 32.84
CA PHE A 83 27.44 -6.96 31.93
C PHE A 83 28.25 -8.22 32.22
N ASP A 84 27.95 -9.29 31.49
CA ASP A 84 28.59 -10.60 31.59
C ASP A 84 29.46 -10.87 30.36
N HIS A 85 30.76 -11.12 30.55
CA HIS A 85 31.69 -11.42 29.46
C HIS A 85 31.22 -12.55 28.53
N ARG A 86 30.55 -13.56 29.07
CA ARG A 86 30.12 -14.72 28.28
C ARG A 86 29.07 -14.32 27.24
N ILE A 87 28.28 -13.28 27.52
CA ILE A 87 27.34 -12.70 26.56
C ILE A 87 28.09 -11.72 25.66
N LEU A 88 28.83 -10.77 26.26
CA LEU A 88 29.40 -9.62 25.56
C LEU A 88 30.55 -9.95 24.59
N HIS A 89 31.33 -11.02 24.83
CA HIS A 89 32.44 -11.39 23.94
C HIS A 89 32.03 -11.74 22.50
N ARG A 90 30.72 -11.94 22.28
CA ARG A 90 30.14 -12.25 20.98
C ARG A 90 29.79 -11.00 20.18
N PHE A 91 29.77 -9.84 20.83
CA PHE A 91 29.41 -8.58 20.22
C PHE A 91 30.64 -7.89 19.62
N SER A 92 30.47 -7.30 18.44
CA SER A 92 31.44 -6.38 17.87
C SER A 92 31.49 -5.08 18.68
N GLY A 93 32.52 -4.25 18.45
CA GLY A 93 32.59 -2.92 19.05
C GLY A 93 31.32 -2.08 18.78
N GLU A 94 30.78 -2.15 17.56
CA GLU A 94 29.54 -1.41 17.24
C GLU A 94 28.32 -1.95 18.01
N MET A 95 28.23 -3.26 18.20
CA MET A 95 27.16 -3.87 19.00
C MET A 95 27.29 -3.50 20.49
N LEU A 96 28.50 -3.41 21.03
CA LEU A 96 28.75 -2.98 22.41
C LEU A 96 28.34 -1.50 22.62
N GLU A 97 28.64 -0.61 21.67
CA GLU A 97 28.14 0.77 21.71
C GLU A 97 26.60 0.82 21.65
N MET A 98 25.99 0.02 20.79
CA MET A 98 24.52 -0.08 20.69
C MET A 98 23.87 -0.59 21.99
N VAL A 99 24.51 -1.52 22.71
CA VAL A 99 24.05 -1.99 24.03
C VAL A 99 24.00 -0.82 25.02
N LEU A 100 25.03 0.01 25.09
CA LEU A 100 25.05 1.16 26.01
C LEU A 100 23.91 2.14 25.71
N LEU A 101 23.72 2.47 24.43
CA LEU A 101 22.63 3.34 23.99
C LEU A 101 21.24 2.75 24.30
N ALA A 102 21.07 1.43 24.13
CA ALA A 102 19.83 0.75 24.44
C ALA A 102 19.54 0.73 25.95
N LEU A 103 20.56 0.54 26.79
CA LEU A 103 20.41 0.54 28.24
C LEU A 103 20.11 1.95 28.79
N GLU A 104 20.70 2.99 28.21
CA GLU A 104 20.37 4.38 28.55
C GLU A 104 18.90 4.69 28.28
N ASP A 105 18.41 4.28 27.12
CA ASP A 105 17.01 4.49 26.73
C ASP A 105 16.03 3.64 27.55
N LEU A 106 16.34 2.35 27.76
CA LEU A 106 15.54 1.46 28.60
C LEU A 106 15.45 1.98 30.04
N ARG A 107 16.58 2.45 30.60
CA ARG A 107 16.60 3.08 31.93
C ARG A 107 15.75 4.34 31.97
N SER A 108 15.83 5.19 30.96
CA SER A 108 15.01 6.40 30.84
C SER A 108 13.51 6.06 30.78
N SER A 109 13.15 5.06 29.97
CA SER A 109 11.78 4.58 29.81
C SER A 109 11.22 3.96 31.10
N LEU A 110 12.03 3.22 31.86
CA LEU A 110 11.62 2.70 33.16
C LEU A 110 11.45 3.81 34.21
N ARG A 111 12.29 4.85 34.17
CA ARG A 111 12.20 6.01 35.07
C ARG A 111 10.96 6.86 34.85
N SER A 112 10.54 7.06 33.60
CA SER A 112 9.31 7.79 33.30
C SER A 112 8.05 7.10 33.85
N LEU A 113 8.15 5.81 34.15
CA LEU A 113 7.09 4.98 34.73
C LEU A 113 7.23 4.76 36.25
N GLY A 114 8.14 5.49 36.91
CA GLY A 114 8.35 5.38 38.36
C GLY A 114 9.20 4.18 38.79
N SER A 115 9.90 3.55 37.86
CA SER A 115 10.86 2.47 38.11
C SER A 115 12.30 2.91 37.77
N ASN A 116 13.23 1.98 37.66
CA ASN A 116 14.61 2.24 37.23
C ASN A 116 15.27 0.93 36.74
N LEU A 117 16.41 1.03 36.06
CA LEU A 117 17.18 -0.13 35.59
C LEU A 117 18.43 -0.32 36.44
N MET A 118 18.51 -1.44 37.18
CA MET A 118 19.72 -1.83 37.90
C MET A 118 20.77 -2.36 36.92
N VAL A 119 21.99 -1.83 37.01
CA VAL A 119 23.12 -2.21 36.15
C VAL A 119 24.27 -2.72 37.02
N ARG A 120 24.85 -3.86 36.65
CA ARG A 120 25.95 -4.51 37.36
C ARG A 120 26.96 -5.14 36.41
N PHE A 121 28.20 -5.27 36.87
CA PHE A 121 29.25 -6.04 36.21
C PHE A 121 29.48 -7.37 36.93
N GLY A 122 29.82 -8.41 36.17
CA GLY A 122 30.23 -9.70 36.72
C GLY A 122 29.52 -10.87 36.06
N THR A 123 29.62 -12.04 36.67
CA THR A 123 28.85 -13.20 36.21
C THR A 123 27.42 -13.11 36.72
N ALA A 124 26.46 -13.39 35.83
CA ALA A 124 25.03 -13.31 36.13
C ALA A 124 24.64 -14.08 37.41
N GLU A 125 25.15 -15.29 37.59
CA GLU A 125 24.87 -16.13 38.78
C GLU A 125 25.31 -15.48 40.09
N ASN A 126 26.46 -14.79 40.10
CA ASN A 126 26.99 -14.16 41.31
C ASN A 126 26.24 -12.87 41.62
N VAL A 127 25.94 -12.07 40.58
CA VAL A 127 25.19 -10.83 40.73
C VAL A 127 23.78 -11.11 41.21
N ILE A 128 23.06 -12.04 40.58
CA ILE A 128 21.70 -12.41 40.96
C ILE A 128 21.70 -13.06 42.35
N GLN A 129 22.65 -13.94 42.67
CA GLN A 129 22.77 -14.51 44.02
C GLN A 129 22.98 -13.42 45.09
N SER A 130 23.83 -12.43 44.83
CA SER A 130 24.06 -11.31 45.74
C SER A 130 22.77 -10.52 45.97
N LEU A 131 22.04 -10.23 44.89
CA LEU A 131 20.77 -9.49 44.95
C LEU A 131 19.70 -10.27 45.72
N VAL A 132 19.57 -11.58 45.47
CA VAL A 132 18.65 -12.47 46.22
C VAL A 132 18.92 -12.39 47.72
N LYS A 133 20.19 -12.42 48.14
CA LYS A 133 20.57 -12.31 49.56
C LYS A 133 20.32 -10.91 50.13
N GLN A 134 20.50 -9.87 49.34
CA GLN A 134 20.40 -8.48 49.79
C GLN A 134 18.94 -8.06 50.02
N VAL A 135 18.03 -8.44 49.12
CA VAL A 135 16.63 -7.95 49.15
C VAL A 135 15.59 -9.06 49.30
N ASN A 136 16.00 -10.31 49.54
CA ASN A 136 15.09 -11.45 49.70
C ASN A 136 14.15 -11.63 48.48
N VAL A 137 14.76 -11.68 47.29
CA VAL A 137 14.04 -11.91 46.02
C VAL A 137 13.30 -13.24 46.08
N THR A 138 12.06 -13.25 45.59
CA THR A 138 11.18 -14.42 45.55
C THR A 138 11.02 -15.00 44.14
N HIS A 139 11.15 -14.15 43.12
CA HIS A 139 10.98 -14.54 41.72
C HIS A 139 12.06 -13.89 40.86
N VAL A 140 12.62 -14.65 39.94
CA VAL A 140 13.56 -14.15 38.94
C VAL A 140 13.00 -14.50 37.57
N TYR A 141 12.59 -13.49 36.81
CA TYR A 141 12.05 -13.61 35.47
C TYR A 141 13.15 -13.38 34.43
N ALA A 142 13.19 -14.22 33.39
CA ALA A 142 14.14 -14.08 32.27
C ALA A 142 13.55 -14.61 30.96
N GLU A 143 13.92 -14.01 29.83
CA GLU A 143 13.57 -14.58 28.51
C GLU A 143 14.23 -15.95 28.34
N GLU A 144 13.48 -16.93 27.82
CA GLU A 144 14.00 -18.21 27.38
C GLU A 144 14.90 -18.04 26.16
N GLU A 145 16.12 -18.58 26.24
CA GLU A 145 17.11 -18.49 25.19
C GLU A 145 17.24 -19.80 24.43
N VAL A 146 17.49 -19.72 23.13
CA VAL A 146 17.69 -20.90 22.28
C VAL A 146 19.17 -21.21 22.04
N GLU A 147 20.04 -20.21 22.19
CA GLU A 147 21.46 -20.33 21.93
C GLU A 147 22.18 -21.10 23.05
N TYR A 148 23.02 -22.07 22.67
CA TYR A 148 23.62 -23.03 23.59
C TYR A 148 24.37 -22.37 24.77
N ASP A 149 25.23 -21.39 24.50
CA ASP A 149 26.05 -20.76 25.53
C ASP A 149 25.22 -19.95 26.53
N VAL A 150 24.17 -19.28 26.05
CA VAL A 150 23.26 -18.49 26.90
C VAL A 150 22.35 -19.42 27.71
N ARG A 151 21.86 -20.51 27.12
CA ARG A 151 21.13 -21.56 27.85
C ARG A 151 21.96 -22.18 28.97
N LYS A 152 23.24 -22.45 28.70
CA LYS A 152 24.16 -22.98 29.71
C LYS A 152 24.36 -21.98 30.85
N LEU A 153 24.52 -20.70 30.53
CA LEU A 153 24.60 -19.64 31.52
C LEU A 153 23.33 -19.57 32.37
N MET A 154 22.14 -19.64 31.76
CA MET A 154 20.87 -19.65 32.48
C MET A 154 20.71 -20.89 33.37
N SER A 155 21.18 -22.07 32.94
CA SER A 155 21.22 -23.28 33.78
C SER A 155 22.06 -23.06 35.05
N ILE A 156 23.24 -22.45 34.90
CA ILE A 156 24.12 -22.13 36.04
C ILE A 156 23.43 -21.16 37.01
N VAL A 157 22.72 -20.16 36.49
CA VAL A 157 21.93 -19.25 37.33
C VAL A 157 20.85 -20.02 38.08
N ASN A 158 20.06 -20.86 37.40
CA ASN A 158 19.01 -21.66 38.02
C ASN A 158 19.55 -22.60 39.11
N GLU A 159 20.60 -23.36 38.82
CA GLU A 159 21.27 -24.23 39.79
C GLU A 159 21.85 -23.45 40.99
N THR A 160 22.26 -22.20 40.79
CA THR A 160 22.73 -21.32 41.86
C THR A 160 21.58 -20.84 42.75
N LEU A 161 20.42 -20.54 42.16
CA LEU A 161 19.21 -20.16 42.89
C LEU A 161 18.64 -21.34 43.69
N GLU A 162 18.59 -22.54 43.10
CA GLU A 162 18.14 -23.77 43.78
C GLU A 162 19.00 -24.06 45.01
N ARG A 163 20.33 -23.86 44.92
CA ARG A 163 21.27 -24.03 46.04
C ARG A 163 21.11 -23.00 47.16
N LEU A 164 20.43 -21.87 46.95
CA LEU A 164 20.19 -20.88 48.01
C LEU A 164 19.02 -21.25 48.94
N SER A 165 18.25 -22.27 48.57
CA SER A 165 17.04 -22.75 49.26
C SER A 165 17.35 -23.49 50.56
N PHE A 166 18.00 -22.86 51.54
CA PHE A 166 18.39 -23.55 52.77
C PHE A 166 17.29 -23.65 53.84
N THR A 167 16.18 -22.88 53.79
CA THR A 167 15.11 -23.00 54.83
C THR A 167 13.66 -22.65 54.46
N LYS A 168 13.34 -22.11 53.28
CA LYS A 168 11.99 -21.95 52.68
C LYS A 168 12.21 -21.89 51.17
N GLU A 169 11.26 -22.36 50.37
CA GLU A 169 11.36 -22.44 48.89
C GLU A 169 12.18 -21.28 48.32
N GLY A 170 13.31 -21.60 47.68
CA GLY A 170 14.19 -20.58 47.09
C GLY A 170 13.48 -19.78 46.00
N PRO A 171 14.11 -18.71 45.49
CA PRO A 171 13.49 -17.88 44.47
C PRO A 171 13.11 -18.71 43.23
N LYS A 172 11.86 -18.58 42.78
CA LYS A 172 11.37 -19.25 41.57
C LYS A 172 12.01 -18.62 40.33
N PHE A 173 12.65 -19.43 39.50
CA PHE A 173 13.18 -18.98 38.21
C PHE A 173 12.12 -19.19 37.11
N VAL A 174 11.59 -18.09 36.58
CA VAL A 174 10.46 -18.09 35.66
C VAL A 174 10.92 -17.67 34.27
N LEU A 175 10.74 -18.56 33.30
CA LEU A 175 11.07 -18.31 31.90
C LEU A 175 9.85 -17.84 31.13
N TRP A 176 10.02 -16.82 30.30
CA TRP A 176 9.00 -16.36 29.37
C TRP A 176 9.50 -16.44 27.93
N LYS A 177 8.57 -16.49 26.98
CA LYS A 177 8.86 -16.59 25.53
C LYS A 177 8.12 -15.49 24.77
N THR A 178 8.70 -15.03 23.67
CA THR A 178 8.02 -14.17 22.69
C THR A 178 8.05 -14.84 21.31
N PRO A 179 7.25 -15.90 21.10
CA PRO A 179 7.23 -16.59 19.82
C PRO A 179 6.58 -15.68 18.77
N PHE A 180 7.22 -15.58 17.60
CA PHE A 180 6.64 -14.81 16.49
C PHE A 180 5.42 -15.52 15.90
N TYR A 181 5.54 -16.84 15.70
CA TYR A 181 4.46 -17.72 15.28
C TYR A 181 3.87 -18.44 16.48
N ASP A 182 2.56 -18.64 16.48
CA ASP A 182 1.91 -19.50 17.46
C ASP A 182 2.17 -20.97 17.11
N VAL A 183 3.15 -21.57 17.81
CA VAL A 183 3.59 -22.95 17.59
C VAL A 183 3.50 -23.70 18.91
N GLU A 184 2.75 -24.79 18.94
CA GLU A 184 2.55 -25.62 20.14
C GLU A 184 3.85 -26.28 20.61
N SER A 185 4.69 -26.73 19.68
CA SER A 185 5.94 -27.45 19.97
C SER A 185 7.03 -27.12 18.95
N LEU A 186 8.17 -26.63 19.45
CA LEU A 186 9.37 -26.38 18.64
C LEU A 186 10.03 -27.68 18.15
N MET A 187 9.72 -28.82 18.78
CA MET A 187 10.28 -30.12 18.40
C MET A 187 9.61 -30.72 17.16
N ASP A 188 8.40 -30.26 16.83
CA ASP A 188 7.59 -30.76 15.72
C ASP A 188 7.72 -29.89 14.45
N LEU A 189 8.72 -28.99 14.44
CA LEU A 189 9.00 -28.15 13.28
C LEU A 189 9.65 -28.97 12.15
N PRO A 190 9.24 -28.75 10.89
CA PRO A 190 9.82 -29.46 9.76
C PRO A 190 11.27 -29.03 9.53
N ALA A 191 12.06 -29.94 8.96
CA ALA A 191 13.48 -29.71 8.71
C ALA A 191 13.74 -28.71 7.57
N SER A 192 12.75 -28.45 6.70
CA SER A 192 12.87 -27.53 5.59
C SER A 192 12.01 -26.27 5.76
N TYR A 193 12.52 -25.14 5.29
CA TYR A 193 11.80 -23.88 5.30
C TYR A 193 10.53 -23.92 4.43
N GLU A 194 10.57 -24.66 3.32
CA GLU A 194 9.43 -24.79 2.40
C GLU A 194 8.27 -25.58 3.04
N GLU A 195 8.56 -26.63 3.80
CA GLU A 195 7.54 -27.33 4.57
C GLU A 195 7.03 -26.48 5.73
N PHE A 196 7.93 -25.74 6.40
CA PHE A 196 7.55 -24.80 7.46
C PHE A 196 6.58 -23.73 6.96
N SER A 197 6.85 -23.13 5.80
CA SER A 197 6.00 -22.07 5.23
C SER A 197 4.61 -22.57 4.82
N LYS A 198 4.51 -23.84 4.39
CA LYS A 198 3.24 -24.50 4.06
C LYS A 198 2.32 -24.66 5.27
N LEU A 199 2.85 -24.72 6.49
CA LEU A 199 2.05 -24.85 7.72
C LEU A 199 1.24 -23.58 8.05
N ARG A 200 1.65 -22.41 7.53
CA ARG A 200 0.93 -21.13 7.69
C ARG A 200 0.53 -20.81 9.14
N PHE A 201 1.45 -20.99 10.09
CA PHE A 201 1.19 -20.68 11.49
C PHE A 201 0.77 -19.21 11.66
N PRO A 202 -0.23 -18.92 12.53
CA PRO A 202 -0.66 -17.56 12.76
C PRO A 202 0.42 -16.76 13.48
N VAL A 203 0.57 -15.49 13.11
CA VAL A 203 1.51 -14.56 13.75
C VAL A 203 0.87 -14.00 15.01
N THR A 204 1.60 -13.97 16.12
CA THR A 204 1.08 -13.44 17.38
C THR A 204 1.12 -11.91 17.40
N SER A 205 0.11 -11.29 18.02
CA SER A 205 0.02 -9.82 18.12
C SER A 205 0.89 -9.27 19.25
N PRO A 206 1.41 -8.02 19.13
CA PRO A 206 2.15 -7.38 20.22
C PRO A 206 1.28 -7.17 21.46
N LEU A 207 1.89 -7.26 22.64
CA LEU A 207 1.24 -6.96 23.92
C LEU A 207 1.19 -5.46 24.19
N SER A 208 0.13 -5.01 24.86
CA SER A 208 0.04 -3.64 25.36
C SER A 208 1.04 -3.39 26.49
N PRO A 209 1.56 -2.16 26.63
CA PRO A 209 2.40 -1.78 27.76
C PRO A 209 1.72 -2.06 29.11
N SER A 210 2.47 -2.55 30.09
CA SER A 210 1.95 -2.79 31.44
C SER A 210 2.05 -1.55 32.32
N GLU A 211 1.10 -1.38 33.24
CA GLU A 211 1.23 -0.40 34.32
C GLU A 211 2.30 -0.88 35.31
N PHE A 212 3.22 0.01 35.67
CA PHE A 212 4.37 -0.33 36.50
C PHE A 212 4.11 0.06 37.95
N PRO A 213 4.20 -0.87 38.92
CA PRO A 213 4.20 -0.49 40.33
C PRO A 213 5.54 0.18 40.65
N GLY A 214 5.51 1.49 40.95
CA GLY A 214 6.72 2.23 41.27
C GLY A 214 7.49 1.59 42.42
N VAL A 215 8.82 1.51 42.29
CA VAL A 215 9.67 0.85 43.29
C VAL A 215 9.88 1.80 44.47
N ASN A 216 9.32 1.49 45.62
CA ASN A 216 9.49 2.25 46.86
C ASN A 216 10.65 1.72 47.72
N MET A 217 11.79 1.39 47.09
CA MET A 217 12.98 0.89 47.77
C MET A 217 14.22 1.73 47.42
N GLU A 218 14.99 2.14 48.44
CA GLU A 218 16.30 2.75 48.26
C GLU A 218 17.33 1.67 47.92
N LEU A 219 17.66 1.52 46.64
CA LEU A 219 18.66 0.59 46.13
C LEU A 219 19.78 1.33 45.42
N ASP A 220 20.99 0.76 45.42
CA ASP A 220 22.04 1.19 44.50
C ASP A 220 21.70 0.70 43.09
N TRP A 221 21.28 1.59 42.20
CA TRP A 221 20.90 1.24 40.84
C TRP A 221 22.09 1.03 39.90
N GLY A 222 23.31 1.43 40.30
CA GLY A 222 24.51 1.40 39.45
C GLY A 222 24.49 2.42 38.31
N SER A 223 25.65 2.90 37.89
CA SER A 223 25.82 3.73 36.69
C SER A 223 25.86 2.86 35.42
N ILE A 224 25.37 3.40 34.30
CA ILE A 224 25.68 2.82 32.99
C ILE A 224 27.14 3.17 32.70
N PRO A 225 27.99 2.18 32.37
CA PRO A 225 29.41 2.43 32.11
C PRO A 225 29.62 3.23 30.84
N THR A 226 30.77 3.90 30.75
CA THR A 226 31.24 4.43 29.48
C THR A 226 31.72 3.30 28.56
N PHE A 227 31.86 3.59 27.27
CA PHE A 227 32.42 2.61 26.33
C PHE A 227 33.84 2.18 26.73
N ASP A 228 34.65 3.11 27.25
CA ASP A 228 36.01 2.80 27.71
C ASP A 228 35.98 1.88 28.94
N ASP A 229 35.10 2.12 29.91
CA ASP A 229 34.91 1.23 31.08
C ASP A 229 34.48 -0.18 30.63
N LEU A 230 33.60 -0.25 29.63
CA LEU A 230 33.13 -1.53 29.07
C LEU A 230 34.26 -2.27 28.35
N MET A 231 35.09 -1.56 27.59
CA MET A 231 36.25 -2.13 26.91
C MET A 231 37.34 -2.57 27.90
N GLU A 232 37.59 -1.79 28.94
CA GLU A 232 38.51 -2.16 30.02
C GLU A 232 38.06 -3.46 30.69
N PHE A 233 36.77 -3.54 31.06
CA PHE A 233 36.18 -4.78 31.56
C PHE A 233 36.46 -5.93 30.60
N MET A 234 36.17 -5.78 29.31
CA MET A 234 36.40 -6.81 28.29
C MET A 234 37.87 -7.26 28.19
N ASP A 235 38.81 -6.36 28.46
CA ASP A 235 40.25 -6.60 28.42
C ASP A 235 40.82 -7.22 29.72
N GLU A 236 40.21 -6.98 30.89
CA GLU A 236 40.68 -7.50 32.21
C GLU A 236 40.85 -9.03 32.25
N LYS A 237 40.10 -9.77 31.43
CA LYS A 237 40.26 -11.24 31.29
C LYS A 237 41.12 -11.70 30.10
N SER A 238 41.59 -10.78 29.25
CA SER A 238 42.51 -11.09 28.14
C SER A 238 43.96 -11.37 28.60
N GLY A 239 44.22 -11.29 29.91
CA GLY A 239 45.47 -11.66 30.55
C GLY A 239 45.98 -13.05 30.17
N LYS A 240 46.97 -13.07 29.25
CA LYS A 240 47.76 -14.22 28.76
C LYS A 240 47.02 -15.25 27.89
N ARG A 241 46.80 -14.91 26.62
CA ARG A 241 47.00 -15.86 25.51
C ARG A 241 47.82 -15.25 24.36
N LYS A 242 49.14 -15.34 24.50
CA LYS A 242 50.04 -15.34 23.34
C LYS A 242 49.84 -16.69 22.64
N LYS A 243 49.09 -16.74 21.54
CA LYS A 243 49.18 -17.77 20.49
C LYS A 243 48.37 -17.40 19.25
N SER A 244 49.12 -16.95 18.24
CA SER A 244 48.92 -17.14 16.80
C SER A 244 47.67 -17.92 16.40
N TRP A 245 46.68 -17.22 15.83
CA TRP A 245 45.72 -17.79 14.89
C TRP A 245 45.58 -16.84 13.71
N THR A 246 46.10 -17.25 12.57
CA THR A 246 45.80 -16.66 11.27
C THR A 246 44.34 -16.90 10.95
N VAL A 247 43.68 -15.84 10.51
CA VAL A 247 42.25 -15.80 10.18
C VAL A 247 41.96 -16.69 8.98
N ILE A 248 41.02 -17.64 9.11
CA ILE A 248 40.53 -18.53 8.03
C ILE A 248 39.79 -17.76 6.90
N LYS A 249 39.50 -16.47 7.09
CA LYS A 249 38.78 -15.61 6.13
C LYS A 249 39.59 -15.15 4.89
N GLU A 250 40.84 -15.57 4.72
CA GLU A 250 41.61 -15.37 3.48
C GLU A 250 41.82 -16.65 2.63
N LYS A 251 40.94 -17.65 2.78
CA LYS A 251 40.86 -18.77 1.84
C LYS A 251 39.42 -18.95 1.36
N SER A 252 39.02 -18.17 0.34
CA SER A 252 37.90 -18.60 -0.49
C SER A 252 38.37 -19.80 -1.34
N ALA A 253 37.46 -20.70 -1.68
CA ALA A 253 37.73 -21.82 -2.58
C ALA A 253 38.23 -21.37 -3.98
N GLU A 254 38.06 -20.08 -4.30
CA GLU A 254 38.52 -19.38 -5.50
C GLU A 254 40.06 -19.24 -5.54
N THR A 255 40.72 -19.06 -4.39
CA THR A 255 42.19 -18.89 -4.32
C THR A 255 42.95 -20.22 -4.43
N VAL A 256 42.27 -21.35 -4.27
CA VAL A 256 42.84 -22.70 -4.45
C VAL A 256 42.94 -23.07 -5.92
N LEU A 257 42.07 -22.52 -6.77
CA LEU A 257 42.07 -22.78 -8.22
C LEU A 257 42.97 -21.84 -9.03
N MET A 258 43.36 -20.69 -8.46
CA MET A 258 44.22 -19.70 -9.14
C MET A 258 45.72 -19.83 -8.81
N LYS A 259 46.12 -20.87 -8.06
CA LYS A 259 47.51 -21.04 -7.59
C LYS A 259 48.40 -21.98 -8.43
N GLU A 260 47.97 -22.32 -9.64
CA GLU A 260 48.83 -23.03 -10.61
C GLU A 260 49.62 -22.12 -11.57
N PHE A 261 49.44 -20.80 -11.53
CA PHE A 261 50.17 -19.89 -12.41
C PHE A 261 50.85 -18.76 -11.63
N PHE A 262 52.17 -18.70 -11.77
CA PHE A 262 53.12 -17.64 -11.37
C PHE A 262 53.87 -17.76 -10.01
N LYS A 263 55.20 -17.85 -10.13
CA LYS A 263 56.22 -17.83 -9.06
C LYS A 263 56.59 -16.39 -8.66
N PRO A 264 57.17 -16.17 -7.46
CA PRO A 264 57.32 -14.83 -6.86
C PRO A 264 58.66 -14.16 -7.18
N GLY A 265 58.62 -12.82 -7.31
CA GLY A 265 59.81 -11.96 -7.39
C GLY A 265 59.54 -10.54 -6.85
N GLU A 266 60.33 -10.19 -5.83
CA GLU A 266 60.79 -8.85 -5.41
C GLU A 266 59.94 -7.90 -4.53
N ARG A 267 60.62 -7.45 -3.47
CA ARG A 267 60.26 -6.43 -2.46
C ARG A 267 60.70 -5.04 -2.93
N ASN A 268 60.01 -3.99 -2.47
CA ASN A 268 60.62 -2.76 -1.91
C ASN A 268 59.53 -1.91 -1.23
N GLN A 269 59.63 -1.63 0.08
CA GLN A 269 60.29 -0.46 0.71
C GLN A 269 59.70 0.90 0.27
N ASN A 270 58.86 1.49 1.13
CA ASN A 270 59.00 2.86 1.65
C ASN A 270 57.74 3.27 2.42
N MET A 271 57.84 3.43 3.74
CA MET A 271 57.20 4.53 4.47
C MET A 271 57.70 4.52 5.91
N SER A 272 58.68 5.38 6.18
CA SER A 272 58.98 5.87 7.51
C SER A 272 58.67 7.37 7.54
N ARG A 273 58.24 7.83 8.71
CA ARG A 273 57.88 9.20 9.13
C ARG A 273 56.42 9.59 8.86
N PHE A 274 55.60 9.46 9.90
CA PHE A 274 55.09 10.63 10.65
C PHE A 274 54.57 10.15 12.02
N ASN A 275 55.36 10.39 13.07
CA ASN A 275 54.85 10.43 14.44
C ASN A 275 54.49 11.89 14.72
N SER A 276 53.19 12.19 14.80
CA SER A 276 52.69 13.34 15.54
C SER A 276 51.25 13.07 15.95
N VAL A 277 51.05 12.88 17.26
CA VAL A 277 49.86 13.23 18.05
C VAL A 277 48.55 13.30 17.23
N GLN A 278 47.87 12.17 17.10
CA GLN A 278 46.44 12.18 16.82
C GLN A 278 45.72 11.84 18.12
N SER A 279 45.06 12.85 18.68
CA SER A 279 43.88 12.67 19.50
C SER A 279 43.06 11.49 18.95
N PHE A 280 42.74 10.52 19.80
CA PHE A 280 41.67 9.57 19.51
C PHE A 280 40.37 10.36 19.38
N GLN A 281 40.12 10.92 18.19
CA GLN A 281 38.79 11.36 17.80
C GLN A 281 37.92 10.13 17.85
N LYS A 282 36.89 10.17 18.70
CA LYS A 282 35.73 9.27 18.70
C LYS A 282 35.46 8.80 17.27
N LYS A 283 35.81 7.55 16.95
CA LYS A 283 35.27 6.86 15.77
C LYS A 283 33.80 6.61 16.10
N ARG A 284 32.97 7.64 15.97
CA ARG A 284 31.51 7.54 16.01
C ARG A 284 31.10 6.41 15.06
N VAL A 285 30.14 5.59 15.42
CA VAL A 285 29.49 4.63 14.50
C VAL A 285 29.03 5.39 13.26
N VAL A 286 29.82 5.34 12.18
CA VAL A 286 29.55 6.09 10.95
C VAL A 286 28.43 5.42 10.15
N ASP A 287 28.11 4.16 10.47
CA ASP A 287 27.31 3.27 9.63
C ASP A 287 25.98 2.81 10.28
N SER A 288 25.54 3.47 11.37
CA SER A 288 24.26 3.19 12.02
C SER A 288 23.23 4.28 11.71
N VAL A 289 22.03 3.89 11.26
CA VAL A 289 20.91 4.81 10.98
C VAL A 289 20.46 5.57 12.24
N PHE A 290 20.84 5.07 13.42
CA PHE A 290 20.45 5.60 14.72
C PHE A 290 21.34 6.76 15.24
N VAL A 291 22.29 7.29 14.44
CA VAL A 291 23.27 8.32 14.89
C VAL A 291 23.23 9.61 14.03
N SER A 292 23.08 10.79 14.67
CA SER A 292 23.08 12.11 13.97
C SER A 292 24.45 12.81 13.88
N ARG A 293 24.73 13.49 12.75
CA ARG A 293 25.96 14.30 12.58
C ARG A 293 26.03 15.50 13.55
N LYS A 294 24.88 16.07 13.93
CA LYS A 294 24.78 17.21 14.87
C LYS A 294 24.85 16.82 16.35
N GLY A 295 24.78 15.53 16.70
CA GLY A 295 25.16 15.04 18.02
C GLY A 295 24.27 15.45 19.19
N SER A 296 23.01 15.88 18.98
CA SER A 296 22.12 16.32 20.07
C SER A 296 21.03 15.32 20.46
N SER A 297 20.82 14.23 19.73
CA SER A 297 19.92 13.14 20.14
C SER A 297 20.28 11.85 19.40
N VAL A 298 20.79 10.88 20.16
CA VAL A 298 20.98 9.48 19.74
C VAL A 298 20.09 8.68 20.68
N GLY A 299 19.19 7.85 20.16
CA GLY A 299 18.36 7.00 20.99
C GLY A 299 18.51 5.55 20.58
N GLY A 300 19.00 4.69 21.48
CA GLY A 300 18.99 3.24 21.31
C GLY A 300 17.64 2.60 21.65
N GLY A 301 16.58 3.40 21.69
CA GLY A 301 15.26 3.01 22.18
C GLY A 301 14.33 2.42 21.14
N THR A 302 13.31 1.70 21.63
CA THR A 302 12.22 1.16 20.80
C THR A 302 11.59 2.24 19.91
N SER A 303 11.31 3.43 20.47
CA SER A 303 10.71 4.54 19.70
C SER A 303 11.60 5.01 18.55
N THR A 304 12.91 5.11 18.76
CA THR A 304 13.85 5.49 17.69
C THR A 304 13.91 4.41 16.61
N VAL A 305 13.91 3.14 16.99
CA VAL A 305 13.89 2.03 16.04
C VAL A 305 12.58 1.99 15.25
N LEU A 306 11.44 2.25 15.90
CA LEU A 306 10.14 2.34 15.23
C LEU A 306 10.03 3.56 14.32
N ASN A 307 10.62 4.70 14.69
CA ASN A 307 10.71 5.87 13.82
C ASN A 307 11.60 5.59 12.61
N ALA A 308 12.75 4.94 12.79
CA ALA A 308 13.60 4.51 11.69
C ALA A 308 12.90 3.46 10.82
N LEU A 309 12.13 2.54 11.40
CA LEU A 309 11.30 1.58 10.67
C LEU A 309 10.22 2.30 9.87
N ALA A 310 9.53 3.28 10.45
CA ALA A 310 8.56 4.10 9.74
C ALA A 310 9.22 4.86 8.57
N ALA A 311 10.40 5.44 8.78
CA ALA A 311 11.17 6.09 7.73
C ALA A 311 11.59 5.10 6.63
N TYR A 312 11.99 3.89 7.01
CA TYR A 312 12.35 2.81 6.10
C TYR A 312 11.16 2.29 5.30
N LEU A 313 10.00 2.09 5.94
CA LEU A 313 8.76 1.70 5.27
C LEU A 313 8.27 2.78 4.31
N ARG A 314 8.53 4.06 4.64
CA ARG A 314 8.23 5.25 3.81
C ARG A 314 9.40 5.67 2.92
N TYR A 315 10.47 4.88 2.87
CA TYR A 315 11.73 5.32 2.25
C TYR A 315 11.56 5.57 0.74
N LEU A 316 10.76 4.74 0.09
CA LEU A 316 10.39 4.86 -1.32
C LEU A 316 9.29 5.90 -1.60
N GLU A 317 8.82 6.62 -0.59
CA GLU A 317 7.64 7.50 -0.67
C GLU A 317 7.96 8.99 -0.54
N GLY A 318 9.25 9.39 -0.62
CA GLY A 318 9.67 10.80 -0.70
C GLY A 318 8.98 11.76 0.30
N THR A 319 9.54 11.99 1.49
CA THR A 319 8.85 12.83 2.48
C THR A 319 8.96 14.33 2.17
N ALA A 320 7.83 15.04 2.06
CA ALA A 320 7.74 16.51 2.04
C ALA A 320 7.88 17.17 3.43
N ARG A 321 8.29 16.40 4.46
CA ARG A 321 8.43 16.87 5.84
C ARG A 321 9.91 17.04 6.23
N ASP A 322 10.24 18.22 6.74
CA ASP A 322 11.62 18.63 7.09
C ASP A 322 12.27 17.76 8.19
N ASP A 323 11.49 17.15 9.09
CA ASP A 323 11.98 16.31 10.20
C ASP A 323 12.43 14.90 9.77
N TRP A 324 12.10 14.46 8.55
CA TRP A 324 12.40 13.12 8.05
C TRP A 324 13.52 13.09 7.00
N GLN A 325 13.84 14.23 6.38
CA GLN A 325 14.88 14.33 5.34
C GLN A 325 16.25 13.81 5.81
N GLU A 326 16.67 14.11 7.05
CA GLU A 326 17.96 13.66 7.58
C GLU A 326 18.03 12.13 7.75
N VAL A 327 16.90 11.49 8.08
CA VAL A 327 16.79 10.03 8.22
C VAL A 327 16.74 9.37 6.84
N HIS A 328 15.96 9.93 5.91
CA HIS A 328 15.88 9.49 4.52
C HIS A 328 17.22 9.54 3.79
N GLU A 329 17.98 10.64 3.94
CA GLU A 329 19.29 10.81 3.31
C GLU A 329 20.30 9.77 3.84
N ARG A 330 20.14 9.31 5.09
CA ARG A 330 20.96 8.23 5.66
C ARG A 330 20.57 6.85 5.13
N VAL A 331 19.28 6.55 5.06
CA VAL A 331 18.81 5.30 4.45
C VAL A 331 19.28 5.24 2.99
N ARG A 332 19.23 6.36 2.26
CA ARG A 332 19.76 6.50 0.90
C ARG A 332 21.25 6.26 0.79
N ASN A 333 22.05 6.90 1.65
CA ASN A 333 23.49 6.71 1.68
C ASN A 333 23.92 5.31 2.17
N ALA A 334 23.08 4.65 2.97
CA ALA A 334 23.30 3.27 3.41
C ALA A 334 22.95 2.29 2.28
N GLU A 335 21.85 2.51 1.56
CA GLU A 335 21.38 1.67 0.44
C GLU A 335 22.23 1.78 -0.83
N ALA A 336 22.85 2.94 -1.08
CA ALA A 336 23.77 3.13 -2.20
C ALA A 336 25.09 2.36 -2.08
N ARG A 337 25.35 1.67 -0.96
CA ARG A 337 26.54 0.80 -0.76
C ARG A 337 26.17 -0.64 -1.10
N GLU A 338 27.04 -1.36 -1.82
CA GLU A 338 26.86 -2.80 -2.02
C GLU A 338 26.58 -3.52 -0.70
N GLY A 339 25.41 -4.17 -0.60
CA GLY A 339 25.01 -5.02 0.53
C GLY A 339 24.16 -4.38 1.63
N ALA A 340 23.32 -3.38 1.33
CA ALA A 340 22.33 -2.88 2.29
C ALA A 340 21.01 -3.67 2.23
N SER A 341 20.85 -4.61 3.17
CA SER A 341 19.59 -5.31 3.42
C SER A 341 18.95 -4.80 4.71
N PHE A 342 17.63 -4.93 4.87
CA PHE A 342 16.91 -4.67 6.12
C PHE A 342 17.65 -5.23 7.35
N THR A 343 18.20 -6.44 7.22
CA THR A 343 19.00 -7.11 8.24
C THR A 343 20.25 -6.32 8.64
N LYS A 344 20.90 -5.59 7.73
CA LYS A 344 22.06 -4.77 8.07
C LYS A 344 21.69 -3.51 8.86
N LEU A 345 20.52 -2.92 8.57
CA LEU A 345 20.05 -1.69 9.22
C LEU A 345 19.39 -1.96 10.58
N PHE A 346 18.51 -2.98 10.64
CA PHE A 346 17.69 -3.28 11.81
C PHE A 346 18.15 -4.54 12.56
N GLY A 347 19.01 -5.36 11.98
CA GLY A 347 19.48 -6.62 12.59
C GLY A 347 20.15 -6.43 13.96
N PRO A 348 21.00 -5.42 14.18
CA PRO A 348 21.53 -5.11 15.51
C PRO A 348 20.42 -4.85 16.54
N ALA A 349 19.43 -4.01 16.19
CA ALA A 349 18.33 -3.67 17.09
C ALA A 349 17.40 -4.87 17.38
N LEU A 350 17.15 -5.71 16.38
CA LEU A 350 16.40 -6.96 16.52
C LEU A 350 17.15 -8.00 17.34
N SER A 351 18.48 -8.08 17.19
CA SER A 351 19.34 -9.02 17.93
C SER A 351 19.46 -8.65 19.40
N LEU A 352 19.43 -7.36 19.72
CA LEU A 352 19.41 -6.85 21.10
C LEU A 352 17.99 -6.78 21.69
N GLY A 353 16.97 -7.10 20.88
CA GLY A 353 15.56 -7.04 21.28
C GLY A 353 15.08 -5.66 21.71
N ILE A 354 15.71 -4.59 21.18
CA ILE A 354 15.29 -3.19 21.35
C ILE A 354 13.89 -2.97 20.79
N VAL A 355 13.52 -3.73 19.76
CA VAL A 355 12.17 -3.85 19.24
C VAL A 355 11.84 -5.32 19.05
N SER A 356 10.61 -5.73 19.36
CA SER A 356 10.20 -7.11 19.13
C SER A 356 9.92 -7.35 17.64
N ARG A 357 10.16 -8.58 17.17
CA ARG A 357 9.84 -8.99 15.79
C ARG A 357 8.34 -8.85 15.49
N ARG A 358 7.50 -9.15 16.48
CA ARG A 358 6.04 -9.01 16.38
C ARG A 358 5.63 -7.56 16.21
N ARG A 359 6.27 -6.65 16.93
CA ARG A 359 6.00 -5.23 16.83
C ARG A 359 6.39 -4.68 15.46
N VAL A 360 7.57 -5.06 14.95
CA VAL A 360 8.00 -4.70 13.59
C VAL A 360 6.98 -5.18 12.55
N HIS A 361 6.54 -6.45 12.63
CA HIS A 361 5.52 -6.99 11.75
C HIS A 361 4.18 -6.27 11.89
N TYR A 362 3.72 -6.03 13.12
CA TYR A 362 2.47 -5.32 13.39
C TYR A 362 2.48 -3.91 12.81
N GLU A 363 3.55 -3.14 13.02
CA GLU A 363 3.67 -1.79 12.47
C GLU A 363 3.73 -1.80 10.94
N ALA A 364 4.39 -2.79 10.32
CA ALA A 364 4.37 -2.95 8.87
C ALA A 364 2.96 -3.24 8.34
N ILE A 365 2.22 -4.15 8.97
CA ILE A 365 0.84 -4.49 8.59
C ILE A 365 -0.13 -3.33 8.88
N LYS A 366 0.04 -2.65 10.02
CA LYS A 366 -0.77 -1.48 10.40
C LYS A 366 -0.57 -0.36 9.39
N TYR A 367 0.69 -0.05 9.06
CA TYR A 367 1.05 0.90 8.03
C TYR A 367 0.34 0.58 6.70
N GLU A 368 0.36 -0.71 6.30
CA GLU A 368 -0.31 -1.18 5.09
C GLU A 368 -1.84 -1.01 5.14
N LYS A 369 -2.48 -1.33 6.28
CA LYS A 369 -3.93 -1.15 6.50
C LYS A 369 -4.34 0.32 6.47
N GLU A 370 -3.58 1.19 7.13
CA GLU A 370 -3.81 2.63 7.17
C GLU A 370 -3.68 3.23 5.75
N ARG A 371 -2.68 2.79 4.99
CA ARG A 371 -2.47 3.19 3.60
C ARG A 371 -3.63 2.79 2.67
N ASN A 372 -4.24 1.62 2.90
CA ASN A 372 -5.33 1.10 2.06
C ASN A 372 -6.74 1.42 2.61
N ALA A 373 -6.90 2.46 3.46
CA ALA A 373 -8.17 2.83 4.10
C ALA A 373 -8.92 1.67 4.79
N GLY A 374 -8.20 0.66 5.29
CA GLY A 374 -8.76 -0.49 6.00
C GLY A 374 -9.11 -1.73 5.17
N PHE A 375 -8.86 -1.74 3.84
CA PHE A 375 -9.14 -2.90 2.98
C PHE A 375 -7.88 -3.75 2.70
N LEU A 376 -7.99 -5.08 2.81
CA LEU A 376 -6.96 -6.06 2.43
C LEU A 376 -7.41 -6.76 1.14
N SER A 377 -6.70 -6.53 0.03
CA SER A 377 -7.05 -7.07 -1.30
C SER A 377 -6.94 -8.60 -1.35
N PRO A 378 -7.95 -9.32 -1.86
CA PRO A 378 -7.89 -10.78 -2.05
C PRO A 378 -7.02 -11.22 -3.24
N PHE A 379 -6.39 -10.29 -3.99
CA PHE A 379 -5.57 -10.57 -5.18
C PHE A 379 -4.12 -10.06 -5.09
N GLY A 380 -3.65 -9.71 -3.89
CA GLY A 380 -2.32 -9.12 -3.69
C GLY A 380 -2.33 -7.60 -3.62
N TYR A 381 -1.26 -7.06 -3.02
CA TYR A 381 -1.10 -5.74 -2.41
C TYR A 381 -1.16 -4.53 -3.37
N SER A 382 -1.82 -3.43 -2.96
CA SER A 382 -1.72 -2.08 -3.56
C SER A 382 -2.56 -1.08 -2.75
N ALA A 383 -1.97 -0.23 -1.89
CA ALA A 383 -1.93 1.21 -2.12
C ALA A 383 -0.53 1.87 -2.09
N VAL A 384 0.57 1.11 -2.27
CA VAL A 384 1.84 1.72 -2.74
C VAL A 384 1.51 2.41 -4.05
N SER A 385 0.72 1.75 -4.89
CA SER A 385 0.35 2.23 -6.20
C SER A 385 -0.46 3.51 -6.21
N ALA A 386 -1.20 3.93 -5.16
CA ALA A 386 -1.96 5.17 -5.24
C ALA A 386 -1.10 6.40 -4.91
N ALA A 387 -0.32 6.37 -3.83
CA ALA A 387 0.59 7.46 -3.48
C ALA A 387 1.87 7.47 -4.35
N ALA A 388 2.39 6.29 -4.69
CA ALA A 388 3.44 6.17 -5.72
C ALA A 388 2.88 6.38 -7.12
N ALA A 389 1.59 6.19 -7.43
CA ALA A 389 1.04 6.72 -8.68
C ALA A 389 0.93 8.23 -8.65
N VAL A 390 0.52 8.86 -7.54
CA VAL A 390 0.50 10.33 -7.46
C VAL A 390 1.91 10.92 -7.63
N ASP A 391 2.92 10.34 -6.99
CA ASP A 391 4.32 10.78 -7.13
C ASP A 391 4.96 10.31 -8.46
N ALA A 392 4.61 9.12 -8.98
CA ALA A 392 5.06 8.65 -10.30
C ALA A 392 4.37 9.36 -11.46
N VAL A 393 3.12 9.78 -11.32
CA VAL A 393 2.42 10.65 -12.27
C VAL A 393 3.09 12.04 -12.28
N CYS A 394 3.61 12.48 -11.13
CA CYS A 394 4.42 13.70 -11.01
C CYS A 394 5.89 13.52 -11.44
N SER A 395 6.44 12.29 -11.43
CA SER A 395 7.80 11.94 -11.90
C SER A 395 7.85 11.40 -13.33
N MET A 396 6.68 11.13 -13.92
CA MET A 396 6.51 10.82 -15.34
C MET A 396 6.70 12.08 -16.14
N GLU A 397 7.57 12.00 -17.13
CA GLU A 397 7.72 13.04 -18.11
C GLU A 397 6.43 13.09 -18.94
N TYR A 398 5.75 14.24 -18.93
CA TYR A 398 4.62 14.50 -19.82
C TYR A 398 4.70 15.91 -20.36
N THR A 399 4.00 16.14 -21.47
CA THR A 399 3.79 17.46 -22.03
C THR A 399 2.31 17.68 -22.31
N VAL A 400 1.92 18.96 -22.35
CA VAL A 400 0.55 19.39 -22.63
C VAL A 400 0.59 20.43 -23.75
N ALA A 401 -0.26 20.26 -24.75
CA ALA A 401 -0.47 21.21 -25.83
C ALA A 401 -1.97 21.50 -26.02
N GLY A 402 -2.30 22.75 -26.36
CA GLY A 402 -3.68 23.23 -26.42
C GLY A 402 -4.22 23.62 -25.03
N ASN A 403 -5.14 24.58 -25.00
CA ASN A 403 -5.70 25.12 -23.74
C ASN A 403 -7.16 24.70 -23.51
N GLU A 404 -7.88 24.35 -24.59
CA GLU A 404 -9.30 24.05 -24.57
C GLU A 404 -9.62 22.95 -25.60
N GLY A 405 -10.82 22.37 -25.51
CA GLY A 405 -11.28 21.33 -26.43
C GLY A 405 -11.30 19.91 -25.86
N PRO A 406 -11.64 18.90 -26.70
CA PRO A 406 -11.65 17.49 -26.33
C PRO A 406 -10.29 17.03 -25.78
N PRO A 407 -10.26 16.36 -24.63
CA PRO A 407 -9.01 15.90 -24.05
C PRO A 407 -8.51 14.61 -24.73
N VAL A 408 -7.24 14.61 -25.14
CA VAL A 408 -6.57 13.51 -25.85
C VAL A 408 -5.34 13.08 -25.06
N LEU A 409 -5.19 11.79 -24.79
CA LEU A 409 -4.03 11.24 -24.09
C LEU A 409 -3.25 10.28 -24.99
N LEU A 410 -1.99 10.61 -25.30
CA LEU A 410 -1.08 9.84 -26.15
C LEU A 410 -0.12 9.00 -25.31
N VAL A 411 -0.11 7.69 -25.56
CA VAL A 411 0.67 6.68 -24.81
C VAL A 411 1.58 5.90 -25.75
N HIS A 412 2.89 5.90 -25.49
CA HIS A 412 3.89 5.32 -26.38
C HIS A 412 4.04 3.79 -26.22
N GLY A 413 4.76 3.18 -27.17
CA GLY A 413 5.09 1.74 -27.20
C GLY A 413 6.34 1.35 -26.39
N PHE A 414 6.69 0.06 -26.40
CA PHE A 414 7.83 -0.44 -25.62
C PHE A 414 9.15 0.14 -26.14
N GLY A 415 9.99 0.67 -25.25
CA GLY A 415 11.30 1.24 -25.61
C GLY A 415 11.24 2.61 -26.30
N ALA A 416 10.04 3.19 -26.39
CA ALA A 416 9.78 4.55 -26.86
C ALA A 416 9.57 5.51 -25.68
N PHE A 417 9.19 6.74 -25.98
CA PHE A 417 8.90 7.85 -25.06
C PHE A 417 8.00 8.87 -25.77
N LEU A 418 7.53 9.91 -25.08
CA LEU A 418 6.54 10.86 -25.61
C LEU A 418 6.96 11.54 -26.93
N GLU A 419 8.27 11.68 -27.19
CA GLU A 419 8.79 12.30 -28.41
C GLU A 419 8.54 11.46 -29.67
N HIS A 420 8.11 10.19 -29.55
CA HIS A 420 7.52 9.45 -30.67
C HIS A 420 6.17 10.00 -31.15
N TYR A 421 5.63 11.01 -30.45
CA TYR A 421 4.47 11.78 -30.87
C TYR A 421 4.83 13.24 -31.21
N ARG A 422 6.11 13.55 -31.46
CA ARG A 422 6.62 14.92 -31.70
C ARG A 422 5.84 15.73 -32.73
N ASP A 423 5.39 15.09 -33.81
CA ASP A 423 4.59 15.73 -34.88
C ASP A 423 3.08 15.51 -34.71
N ASN A 424 2.64 14.81 -33.67
CA ASN A 424 1.22 14.63 -33.36
C ASN A 424 0.75 15.61 -32.29
N ILE A 425 1.59 15.90 -31.28
CA ILE A 425 1.21 16.70 -30.10
C ILE A 425 0.66 18.07 -30.50
N TYR A 426 1.43 18.85 -31.28
CA TYR A 426 1.03 20.21 -31.66
C TYR A 426 -0.02 20.21 -32.77
N GLU A 427 0.08 19.34 -33.77
CA GLU A 427 -0.91 19.23 -34.86
C GLU A 427 -2.32 18.86 -34.35
N LEU A 428 -2.40 17.91 -33.42
CA LEU A 428 -3.68 17.56 -32.79
C LEU A 428 -4.21 18.73 -31.93
N ALA A 429 -3.34 19.47 -31.26
CA ALA A 429 -3.74 20.65 -30.49
C ALA A 429 -4.24 21.80 -31.38
N GLU A 430 -3.57 22.07 -32.50
CA GLU A 430 -4.01 23.03 -33.52
C GLU A 430 -5.34 22.61 -34.18
N GLY A 431 -5.61 21.30 -34.23
CA GLY A 431 -6.91 20.73 -34.58
C GLY A 431 -8.04 21.01 -33.58
N GLY A 432 -7.80 21.79 -32.52
CA GLY A 432 -8.80 22.21 -31.53
C GLY A 432 -8.95 21.26 -30.34
N ASN A 433 -7.93 20.44 -30.06
CA ASN A 433 -7.92 19.50 -28.95
C ASN A 433 -7.01 19.97 -27.81
N GLN A 434 -7.22 19.42 -26.63
CA GLN A 434 -6.28 19.53 -25.51
C GLN A 434 -5.53 18.21 -25.39
N VAL A 435 -4.22 18.21 -25.62
CA VAL A 435 -3.43 17.00 -25.84
C VAL A 435 -2.40 16.83 -24.74
N TRP A 436 -2.42 15.65 -24.11
CA TRP A 436 -1.38 15.18 -23.19
C TRP A 436 -0.60 14.06 -23.88
N ALA A 437 0.72 14.13 -23.85
CA ALA A 437 1.58 13.02 -24.23
C ALA A 437 2.48 12.66 -23.05
N ILE A 438 2.53 11.37 -22.73
CA ILE A 438 3.23 10.89 -21.53
C ILE A 438 4.34 9.92 -21.91
N THR A 439 5.40 9.90 -21.10
CA THR A 439 6.41 8.85 -21.06
C THR A 439 6.10 7.91 -19.88
N LEU A 440 5.75 6.66 -20.17
CA LEU A 440 5.44 5.64 -19.15
C LEU A 440 6.61 5.42 -18.18
N LEU A 441 6.30 5.14 -16.91
CA LEU A 441 7.28 4.77 -15.90
C LEU A 441 8.13 3.58 -16.38
N GLY A 442 9.46 3.67 -16.23
CA GLY A 442 10.41 2.71 -16.78
C GLY A 442 11.04 3.12 -18.13
N PHE A 443 10.58 4.21 -18.76
CA PHE A 443 11.00 4.63 -20.10
C PHE A 443 11.46 6.09 -20.17
N GLY A 444 12.10 6.47 -21.29
CA GLY A 444 12.49 7.87 -21.61
C GLY A 444 13.17 8.60 -20.46
N LYS A 445 12.74 9.82 -20.16
CA LYS A 445 13.24 10.58 -18.99
C LYS A 445 12.44 10.31 -17.71
N SER A 446 11.38 9.50 -17.77
CA SER A 446 10.64 9.05 -16.60
C SER A 446 11.49 8.14 -15.72
N GLU A 447 11.15 8.12 -14.43
CA GLU A 447 11.87 7.33 -13.44
C GLU A 447 11.81 5.82 -13.76
N LYS A 448 12.85 5.09 -13.32
CA LYS A 448 13.00 3.64 -13.53
C LYS A 448 13.19 2.94 -12.19
N PRO A 449 12.22 3.05 -11.26
CA PRO A 449 12.36 2.51 -9.92
C PRO A 449 12.48 0.98 -9.94
N ASN A 450 13.10 0.42 -8.91
CA ASN A 450 13.27 -1.02 -8.76
C ASN A 450 11.96 -1.67 -8.25
N ILE A 451 10.95 -1.72 -9.11
CA ILE A 451 9.62 -2.28 -8.84
C ILE A 451 9.30 -3.42 -9.82
N VAL A 452 8.23 -4.16 -9.55
CA VAL A 452 7.66 -5.13 -10.48
C VAL A 452 6.83 -4.39 -11.52
N TYR A 453 7.30 -4.34 -12.76
CA TYR A 453 6.55 -3.75 -13.86
C TYR A 453 5.50 -4.75 -14.34
N THR A 454 4.26 -4.30 -14.50
CA THR A 454 3.17 -5.10 -15.07
C THR A 454 2.28 -4.25 -15.95
N GLU A 455 1.54 -4.91 -16.84
CA GLU A 455 0.58 -4.27 -17.74
C GLU A 455 -0.53 -3.55 -16.96
N LEU A 456 -0.99 -4.19 -15.86
CA LEU A 456 -1.99 -3.61 -14.98
C LEU A 456 -1.45 -2.40 -14.21
N MET A 457 -0.20 -2.44 -13.75
CA MET A 457 0.44 -1.29 -13.09
C MET A 457 0.48 -0.07 -14.01
N TRP A 458 0.87 -0.21 -15.28
CA TRP A 458 0.81 0.92 -16.21
C TRP A 458 -0.62 1.38 -16.47
N ALA A 459 -1.60 0.48 -16.53
CA ALA A 459 -3.00 0.86 -16.71
C ALA A 459 -3.55 1.62 -15.48
N GLU A 460 -3.19 1.22 -14.26
CA GLU A 460 -3.52 1.95 -13.04
C GLU A 460 -2.87 3.33 -13.01
N LEU A 461 -1.60 3.45 -13.43
CA LEU A 461 -0.94 4.75 -13.58
C LEU A 461 -1.65 5.66 -14.59
N LEU A 462 -2.09 5.11 -15.73
CA LEU A 462 -2.87 5.86 -16.72
C LEU A 462 -4.22 6.32 -16.15
N ARG A 463 -4.93 5.45 -15.43
CA ARG A 463 -6.17 5.80 -14.74
C ARG A 463 -5.94 6.99 -13.80
N ASP A 464 -4.91 6.92 -12.97
CA ASP A 464 -4.60 7.97 -11.99
C ASP A 464 -4.17 9.27 -12.69
N PHE A 465 -3.39 9.19 -13.76
CA PHE A 465 -3.06 10.34 -14.60
C PHE A 465 -4.32 11.03 -15.16
N ILE A 466 -5.29 10.25 -15.65
CA ILE A 466 -6.55 10.80 -16.18
C ILE A 466 -7.37 11.47 -15.07
N VAL A 467 -7.42 10.87 -13.88
CA VAL A 467 -8.21 11.41 -12.75
C VAL A 467 -7.57 12.68 -12.17
N GLU A 468 -6.27 12.62 -11.88
CA GLU A 468 -5.58 13.65 -11.08
C GLU A 468 -4.99 14.79 -11.94
N VAL A 469 -4.48 14.48 -13.14
CA VAL A 469 -3.82 15.47 -14.00
C VAL A 469 -4.76 15.99 -15.09
N VAL A 470 -5.48 15.09 -15.77
CA VAL A 470 -6.40 15.50 -16.85
C VAL A 470 -7.73 16.02 -16.27
N GLY A 471 -8.25 15.37 -15.24
CA GLY A 471 -9.47 15.76 -14.52
C GLY A 471 -10.78 15.53 -15.28
N LYS A 472 -10.74 14.92 -16.48
CA LYS A 472 -11.92 14.65 -17.33
C LYS A 472 -11.70 13.42 -18.24
N PRO A 473 -12.77 12.76 -18.70
CA PRO A 473 -12.67 11.59 -19.58
C PRO A 473 -11.97 11.92 -20.91
N VAL A 474 -11.07 11.04 -21.38
CA VAL A 474 -10.15 11.26 -22.51
C VAL A 474 -10.46 10.44 -23.76
N HIS A 475 -10.13 10.96 -24.94
CA HIS A 475 -9.80 10.14 -26.10
C HIS A 475 -8.40 9.57 -25.91
N ILE A 476 -8.29 8.26 -25.69
CA ILE A 476 -7.02 7.62 -25.34
C ILE A 476 -6.40 6.94 -26.56
N VAL A 477 -5.13 7.25 -26.84
CA VAL A 477 -4.38 6.79 -28.01
C VAL A 477 -3.17 6.01 -27.55
N GLY A 478 -2.98 4.79 -28.05
CA GLY A 478 -1.86 3.94 -27.64
C GLY A 478 -1.18 3.24 -28.81
N ASN A 479 0.16 3.30 -28.85
CA ASN A 479 0.98 2.55 -29.80
C ASN A 479 1.52 1.26 -29.18
N SER A 480 1.49 0.14 -29.93
CA SER A 480 2.12 -1.12 -29.51
C SER A 480 1.67 -1.56 -28.10
N ILE A 481 2.58 -1.79 -27.15
CA ILE A 481 2.20 -2.11 -25.76
C ILE A 481 1.34 -1.01 -25.11
N GLY A 482 1.55 0.26 -25.45
CA GLY A 482 0.70 1.37 -25.05
C GLY A 482 -0.75 1.15 -25.51
N GLY A 483 -0.95 0.65 -26.73
CA GLY A 483 -2.26 0.24 -27.26
C GLY A 483 -2.95 -0.82 -26.38
N TYR A 484 -2.20 -1.81 -25.91
CA TYR A 484 -2.73 -2.84 -25.03
C TYR A 484 -3.09 -2.27 -23.64
N ILE A 485 -2.25 -1.40 -23.09
CA ILE A 485 -2.48 -0.77 -21.79
C ILE A 485 -3.71 0.14 -21.84
N VAL A 486 -3.90 0.93 -22.89
CA VAL A 486 -5.10 1.79 -23.02
C VAL A 486 -6.38 0.97 -23.21
N ALA A 487 -6.30 -0.21 -23.83
CA ALA A 487 -7.43 -1.15 -23.89
C ALA A 487 -7.79 -1.72 -22.50
N ILE A 488 -6.80 -1.97 -21.64
CA ILE A 488 -7.05 -2.32 -20.22
C ILE A 488 -7.78 -1.18 -19.50
N VAL A 489 -7.34 0.06 -19.69
CA VAL A 489 -7.99 1.24 -19.08
C VAL A 489 -9.45 1.36 -19.51
N ALA A 490 -9.71 1.23 -20.82
CA ALA A 490 -11.07 1.29 -21.36
C ALA A 490 -11.98 0.17 -20.83
N CYS A 491 -11.43 -1.03 -20.62
CA CYS A 491 -12.16 -2.18 -20.08
C CYS A 491 -12.53 -1.99 -18.59
N PHE A 492 -11.56 -1.63 -17.74
CA PHE A 492 -11.76 -1.58 -16.29
C PHE A 492 -12.31 -0.24 -15.79
N TRP A 493 -12.05 0.87 -16.51
CA TRP A 493 -12.52 2.22 -16.15
C TRP A 493 -13.15 2.94 -17.35
N PRO A 494 -14.24 2.39 -17.94
CA PRO A 494 -14.86 2.93 -19.14
C PRO A 494 -15.36 4.38 -18.98
N ALA A 495 -15.69 4.81 -17.75
CA ALA A 495 -16.12 6.17 -17.46
C ALA A 495 -15.03 7.23 -17.70
N LEU A 496 -13.75 6.84 -17.70
CA LEU A 496 -12.61 7.72 -17.94
C LEU A 496 -12.26 7.85 -19.42
N VAL A 497 -12.91 7.08 -20.31
CA VAL A 497 -12.53 6.96 -21.72
C VAL A 497 -13.70 7.32 -22.63
N LYS A 498 -13.50 8.31 -23.51
CA LYS A 498 -14.46 8.71 -24.55
C LYS A 498 -14.37 7.85 -25.80
N SER A 499 -13.14 7.56 -26.23
CA SER A 499 -12.85 6.65 -27.34
C SER A 499 -11.44 6.09 -27.23
N VAL A 500 -11.17 4.96 -27.89
CA VAL A 500 -9.83 4.35 -27.95
C VAL A 500 -9.30 4.39 -29.38
N VAL A 501 -8.04 4.80 -29.54
CA VAL A 501 -7.28 4.70 -30.79
C VAL A 501 -6.11 3.75 -30.59
N LEU A 502 -6.11 2.63 -31.32
CA LEU A 502 -5.08 1.61 -31.26
C LEU A 502 -4.15 1.71 -32.47
N ILE A 503 -2.88 2.07 -32.26
CA ILE A 503 -1.89 2.19 -33.34
C ILE A 503 -0.94 1.00 -33.26
N ASN A 504 -0.99 0.08 -34.23
CA ASN A 504 -0.17 -1.15 -34.22
C ASN A 504 -0.14 -1.85 -32.84
N SER A 505 -1.28 -1.90 -32.14
CA SER A 505 -1.34 -2.31 -30.74
C SER A 505 -0.76 -3.69 -30.50
N ALA A 506 -0.19 -3.94 -29.32
CA ALA A 506 0.10 -5.28 -28.82
C ALA A 506 -1.20 -6.00 -28.42
N GLY A 507 -1.08 -7.25 -27.98
CA GLY A 507 -2.21 -8.09 -27.56
C GLY A 507 -2.74 -8.99 -28.68
N ASN A 508 -3.17 -10.18 -28.27
CA ASN A 508 -3.69 -11.22 -29.15
C ASN A 508 -5.22 -11.21 -29.18
N ILE A 509 -5.80 -11.84 -30.19
CA ILE A 509 -7.24 -12.13 -30.26
C ILE A 509 -7.41 -13.62 -30.08
N VAL A 510 -8.23 -14.00 -29.11
CA VAL A 510 -8.45 -15.41 -28.75
C VAL A 510 -9.95 -15.69 -28.87
N PRO A 511 -10.38 -16.44 -29.91
CA PRO A 511 -11.79 -16.76 -30.11
C PRO A 511 -12.35 -17.58 -28.94
N GLY A 512 -13.58 -17.27 -28.51
CA GLY A 512 -14.26 -18.02 -27.46
C GLY A 512 -13.62 -17.92 -26.07
N TYR A 513 -12.78 -16.91 -25.82
CA TYR A 513 -12.14 -16.72 -24.52
C TYR A 513 -13.18 -16.50 -23.40
N SER A 514 -13.13 -17.37 -22.39
CA SER A 514 -13.85 -17.25 -21.13
C SER A 514 -12.85 -17.12 -19.98
N PHE A 515 -13.05 -16.10 -19.14
CA PHE A 515 -12.14 -15.76 -18.05
C PHE A 515 -11.84 -16.97 -17.15
N ALA A 516 -10.57 -17.32 -17.01
CA ALA A 516 -10.09 -18.34 -16.08
C ALA A 516 -9.16 -17.67 -15.05
N PRO A 517 -9.29 -17.97 -13.75
CA PRO A 517 -8.44 -17.38 -12.74
C PRO A 517 -6.97 -17.74 -12.98
N PHE A 518 -6.11 -16.73 -12.94
CA PHE A 518 -4.66 -16.87 -13.07
C PHE A 518 -4.08 -17.68 -11.92
N ASN A 519 -3.24 -18.66 -12.23
CA ASN A 519 -2.68 -19.58 -11.23
C ASN A 519 -1.15 -19.73 -11.33
N LYS A 520 -0.42 -18.64 -11.59
CA LYS A 520 1.04 -18.63 -11.44
C LYS A 520 1.51 -17.36 -10.74
N GLU A 521 2.11 -17.54 -9.56
CA GLU A 521 2.98 -16.54 -8.94
C GLU A 521 4.07 -16.15 -9.95
N ARG A 522 4.16 -14.85 -10.27
CA ARG A 522 5.19 -14.29 -11.13
C ARG A 522 6.49 -14.24 -10.32
N GLN A 523 7.43 -15.15 -10.58
CA GLN A 523 8.79 -15.06 -10.07
C GLN A 523 9.77 -14.84 -11.23
N THR A 524 10.55 -13.76 -11.16
CA THR A 524 11.68 -13.55 -12.05
C THR A 524 12.76 -14.59 -11.72
N SER A 525 13.08 -15.46 -12.69
CA SER A 525 14.12 -16.48 -12.50
C SER A 525 15.51 -15.87 -12.74
N GLY A 526 16.57 -16.48 -12.20
CA GLY A 526 17.96 -16.07 -12.50
C GLY A 526 18.30 -16.10 -14.00
N ALA A 527 17.54 -16.85 -14.81
CA ALA A 527 17.64 -16.83 -16.27
C ALA A 527 17.08 -15.54 -16.90
N ALA A 528 16.06 -14.92 -16.31
CA ALA A 528 15.51 -13.63 -16.75
C ALA A 528 16.52 -12.49 -16.56
N TRP A 529 17.26 -12.50 -15.45
CA TRP A 529 18.36 -11.56 -15.19
C TRP A 529 19.46 -11.64 -16.26
N LEU A 530 19.93 -12.85 -16.57
CA LEU A 530 20.94 -13.05 -17.61
C LEU A 530 20.39 -12.68 -19.00
N GLY A 531 19.15 -13.04 -19.28
CA GLY A 531 18.44 -12.70 -20.51
C GLY A 531 18.31 -11.20 -20.73
N ALA A 532 17.97 -10.43 -19.69
CA ALA A 532 17.84 -8.98 -19.75
C ALA A 532 19.17 -8.29 -20.06
N ARG A 533 20.28 -8.77 -19.49
CA ARG A 533 21.62 -8.22 -19.79
C ARG A 533 22.03 -8.48 -21.24
N LEU A 534 21.76 -9.69 -21.74
CA LEU A 534 22.04 -10.04 -23.14
C LEU A 534 21.14 -9.24 -24.10
N LEU A 535 19.86 -9.09 -23.77
CA LEU A 535 18.91 -8.29 -24.52
C LEU A 535 19.32 -6.81 -24.55
N LEU A 536 19.67 -6.22 -23.41
CA LEU A 536 20.13 -4.84 -23.33
C LEU A 536 21.40 -4.62 -24.17
N PHE A 537 22.35 -5.55 -24.10
CA PHE A 537 23.56 -5.51 -24.91
C PHE A 537 23.25 -5.59 -26.41
N TYR A 538 22.35 -6.48 -26.81
CA TYR A 538 21.90 -6.62 -28.19
C TYR A 538 21.20 -5.35 -28.69
N LEU A 539 20.24 -4.83 -27.93
CA LEU A 539 19.48 -3.61 -28.26
C LEU A 539 20.43 -2.43 -28.44
N ARG A 540 21.38 -2.20 -27.51
CA ARG A 540 22.37 -1.11 -27.64
C ARG A 540 23.26 -1.27 -28.87
N SER A 541 23.73 -2.49 -29.14
CA SER A 541 24.67 -2.75 -30.24
C SER A 541 24.03 -2.65 -31.63
N ARG A 542 22.70 -2.79 -31.73
CA ARG A 542 21.95 -2.86 -32.99
C ARG A 542 20.85 -1.81 -33.10
N LEU A 543 20.77 -0.87 -32.15
CA LEU A 543 19.65 0.08 -31.98
C LEU A 543 19.23 0.73 -33.31
N LYS A 544 20.15 1.41 -33.99
CA LYS A 544 19.87 2.12 -35.24
C LYS A 544 19.27 1.22 -36.33
N ASN A 545 19.72 -0.02 -36.43
CA ASN A 545 19.18 -0.96 -37.43
C ASN A 545 17.81 -1.50 -37.03
N ILE A 546 17.60 -1.78 -35.74
CA ILE A 546 16.31 -2.24 -35.21
C ILE A 546 15.24 -1.16 -35.41
N VAL A 547 15.57 0.09 -35.05
CA VAL A 547 14.66 1.22 -35.22
C VAL A 547 14.40 1.46 -36.72
N LYS A 548 15.43 1.50 -37.59
CA LYS A 548 15.20 1.63 -39.05
C LYS A 548 14.28 0.57 -39.64
N ASN A 549 14.35 -0.67 -39.17
CA ASN A 549 13.44 -1.71 -39.64
C ASN A 549 11.98 -1.41 -39.27
N CYS A 550 11.73 -0.69 -38.18
CA CYS A 550 10.39 -0.28 -37.74
C CYS A 550 9.79 0.85 -38.59
N TYR A 551 10.58 1.51 -39.45
CA TYR A 551 10.20 2.65 -40.30
C TYR A 551 10.51 2.36 -41.79
N PRO A 552 9.93 1.30 -42.38
CA PRO A 552 10.28 0.81 -43.72
C PRO A 552 9.86 1.74 -44.88
N THR A 553 8.91 2.66 -44.66
CA THR A 553 8.39 3.59 -45.65
C THR A 553 9.11 4.93 -45.63
N LYS A 554 9.36 5.51 -44.45
CA LYS A 554 10.13 6.76 -44.29
C LYS A 554 11.29 6.58 -43.31
N THR A 555 12.34 5.90 -43.77
CA THR A 555 13.52 5.59 -42.94
C THR A 555 14.31 6.82 -42.46
N ASP A 556 14.12 7.97 -43.11
CA ASP A 556 14.72 9.27 -42.78
C ASP A 556 14.18 9.86 -41.47
N ARG A 557 13.00 9.40 -41.03
CA ARG A 557 12.42 9.72 -39.70
C ARG A 557 13.23 9.17 -38.54
N VAL A 558 14.05 8.15 -38.80
CA VAL A 558 15.05 7.64 -37.84
C VAL A 558 16.29 8.53 -37.89
N ASP A 559 16.12 9.73 -37.36
CA ASP A 559 17.17 10.72 -37.20
C ASP A 559 18.11 10.38 -36.03
N ASP A 560 19.22 11.13 -35.95
CA ASP A 560 20.23 10.89 -34.91
C ASP A 560 19.73 11.33 -33.52
N GLU A 561 18.83 12.31 -33.43
CA GLU A 561 18.27 12.77 -32.15
C GLU A 561 17.43 11.66 -31.47
N LEU A 562 16.54 11.01 -32.22
CA LEU A 562 15.75 9.87 -31.75
C LEU A 562 16.65 8.72 -31.29
N ILE A 563 17.68 8.40 -32.09
CA ILE A 563 18.62 7.33 -31.77
C ILE A 563 19.45 7.64 -30.52
N ASP A 564 19.94 8.88 -30.40
CA ASP A 564 20.76 9.31 -29.27
C ASP A 564 19.93 9.32 -27.97
N GLU A 565 18.68 9.74 -28.02
CA GLU A 565 17.80 9.72 -26.85
C GLU A 565 17.43 8.28 -26.42
N MET A 566 17.12 7.40 -27.37
CA MET A 566 16.93 5.97 -27.08
C MET A 566 18.19 5.32 -26.49
N LEU A 567 19.36 5.69 -27.01
CA LEU A 567 20.63 5.19 -26.51
C LEU A 567 20.89 5.71 -25.09
N ARG A 568 20.73 7.01 -24.84
CA ARG A 568 20.83 7.64 -23.51
C ARG A 568 19.91 6.93 -22.51
N ALA A 569 18.62 6.83 -22.83
CA ALA A 569 17.63 6.19 -21.97
C ALA A 569 18.00 4.74 -21.64
N SER A 570 18.65 4.03 -22.58
CA SER A 570 19.12 2.67 -22.33
C SER A 570 20.20 2.58 -21.25
N TYR A 571 20.98 3.64 -21.01
CA TYR A 571 22.04 3.72 -20.00
C TYR A 571 21.57 4.18 -18.62
N ASP A 572 20.30 4.56 -18.48
CA ASP A 572 19.76 5.01 -17.20
C ASP A 572 19.81 3.88 -16.14
N PRO A 573 20.07 4.22 -14.87
CA PRO A 573 19.91 3.27 -13.77
C PRO A 573 18.49 2.69 -13.76
N GLY A 574 18.36 1.39 -13.50
CA GLY A 574 17.05 0.70 -13.43
C GLY A 574 16.53 0.10 -14.74
N VAL A 575 17.10 0.42 -15.90
CA VAL A 575 16.69 -0.14 -17.21
C VAL A 575 16.72 -1.68 -17.23
N LEU A 576 17.71 -2.29 -16.56
CA LEU A 576 17.80 -3.75 -16.46
C LEU A 576 16.57 -4.35 -15.76
N VAL A 577 16.06 -3.69 -14.71
CA VAL A 577 14.87 -4.15 -13.99
C VAL A 577 13.65 -4.11 -14.90
N VAL A 578 13.49 -3.05 -15.70
CA VAL A 578 12.41 -2.95 -16.69
C VAL A 578 12.50 -4.11 -17.70
N LEU A 579 13.71 -4.38 -18.22
CA LEU A 579 13.94 -5.46 -19.19
C LEU A 579 13.72 -6.87 -18.61
N GLU A 580 14.07 -7.09 -17.34
CA GLU A 580 13.82 -8.36 -16.64
C GLU A 580 12.34 -8.67 -16.54
N ASN A 581 11.52 -7.64 -16.28
CA ASN A 581 10.08 -7.79 -16.13
C ASN A 581 9.37 -8.06 -17.47
N ILE A 582 9.94 -7.67 -18.62
CA ILE A 582 9.39 -8.01 -19.95
C ILE A 582 9.31 -9.52 -20.16
N PHE A 583 10.29 -10.29 -19.67
CA PHE A 583 10.25 -11.75 -19.77
C PHE A 583 9.10 -12.37 -18.96
N SER A 584 8.49 -11.58 -18.08
CA SER A 584 7.34 -11.96 -17.25
C SER A 584 6.02 -11.35 -17.77
N PHE A 585 6.06 -10.54 -18.84
CA PHE A 585 4.84 -10.00 -19.45
C PHE A 585 4.06 -11.12 -20.11
N ASN A 586 2.79 -11.18 -19.75
CA ASN A 586 1.86 -12.15 -20.26
C ASN A 586 0.61 -11.35 -20.59
N LEU A 587 0.49 -11.00 -21.87
CA LEU A 587 -0.66 -10.30 -22.47
C LEU A 587 -1.89 -11.23 -22.49
N SER A 588 -2.27 -11.74 -21.33
CA SER A 588 -3.17 -12.90 -21.21
C SER A 588 -4.63 -12.54 -21.33
N LEU A 589 -4.98 -11.25 -21.27
CA LEU A 589 -6.32 -10.79 -21.61
C LEU A 589 -6.35 -10.48 -23.11
N PRO A 590 -7.14 -11.22 -23.90
CA PRO A 590 -7.23 -10.96 -25.34
C PRO A 590 -7.85 -9.59 -25.64
N LEU A 591 -7.48 -8.95 -26.75
CA LEU A 591 -8.06 -7.67 -27.17
C LEU A 591 -9.58 -7.76 -27.36
N ASN A 592 -10.09 -8.86 -27.92
CA ASN A 592 -11.54 -9.08 -28.07
C ASN A 592 -12.27 -9.30 -26.73
N PHE A 593 -11.55 -9.52 -25.63
CA PHE A 593 -12.12 -9.45 -24.29
C PHE A 593 -12.09 -8.02 -23.75
N LEU A 594 -10.94 -7.33 -23.89
CA LEU A 594 -10.76 -5.96 -23.39
C LEU A 594 -11.65 -4.93 -24.08
N LEU A 595 -11.96 -5.13 -25.36
CA LEU A 595 -12.70 -4.15 -26.15
C LEU A 595 -14.21 -4.40 -26.20
N ARG A 596 -14.70 -5.54 -25.67
CA ARG A 596 -16.07 -6.04 -25.86
C ARG A 596 -17.17 -5.02 -25.57
N ASP A 597 -17.03 -4.25 -24.49
CA ASP A 597 -18.04 -3.27 -24.07
C ASP A 597 -17.77 -1.86 -24.64
N PHE A 598 -16.77 -1.74 -25.50
CA PHE A 598 -16.27 -0.46 -26.03
C PHE A 598 -16.18 -0.42 -27.56
N GLU A 599 -16.53 -1.50 -28.28
CA GLU A 599 -16.20 -1.72 -29.70
C GLU A 599 -16.62 -0.57 -30.64
N GLU A 600 -17.83 0.01 -30.48
CA GLU A 600 -18.31 1.16 -31.27
C GLU A 600 -17.52 2.47 -31.06
N LYS A 601 -16.61 2.49 -30.09
CA LYS A 601 -15.77 3.64 -29.70
C LYS A 601 -14.29 3.35 -29.91
N VAL A 602 -13.95 2.34 -30.72
CA VAL A 602 -12.56 1.97 -31.03
C VAL A 602 -12.26 2.20 -32.51
N ILE A 603 -11.12 2.84 -32.79
CA ILE A 603 -10.50 2.85 -34.11
C ILE A 603 -9.10 2.25 -34.04
N VAL A 604 -8.76 1.40 -35.02
CA VAL A 604 -7.46 0.75 -35.17
C VAL A 604 -6.77 1.35 -36.38
N ILE A 605 -5.57 1.89 -36.17
CA ILE A 605 -4.66 2.35 -37.20
C ILE A 605 -3.54 1.32 -37.31
N GLN A 606 -3.42 0.65 -38.45
CA GLN A 606 -2.46 -0.44 -38.64
C GLN A 606 -1.51 -0.12 -39.80
N GLY A 607 -0.22 0.00 -39.49
CA GLY A 607 0.85 -0.02 -40.47
C GLY A 607 1.00 -1.41 -41.07
N MET A 608 0.80 -1.54 -42.37
CA MET A 608 0.77 -2.83 -43.09
C MET A 608 2.15 -3.41 -43.39
N LYS A 609 3.23 -2.64 -43.16
CA LYS A 609 4.63 -3.06 -43.28
C LYS A 609 5.29 -3.29 -41.92
N ASP A 610 4.51 -3.43 -40.84
CA ASP A 610 5.04 -3.68 -39.49
C ASP A 610 5.92 -4.95 -39.45
N PRO A 611 7.22 -4.84 -39.11
CA PRO A 611 8.11 -6.01 -39.03
C PRO A 611 7.93 -6.82 -37.74
N ILE A 612 7.19 -6.30 -36.75
CA ILE A 612 7.03 -6.89 -35.41
C ILE A 612 5.77 -7.75 -35.35
N SER A 613 4.70 -7.36 -36.05
CA SER A 613 3.41 -8.02 -36.00
C SER A 613 2.90 -8.43 -37.38
N ASP A 614 2.28 -9.62 -37.49
CA ASP A 614 1.57 -10.02 -38.70
C ASP A 614 0.27 -9.23 -38.83
N SER A 615 0.39 -8.08 -39.50
CA SER A 615 -0.69 -7.11 -39.67
C SER A 615 -1.91 -7.72 -40.38
N LYS A 616 -1.71 -8.59 -41.38
CA LYS A 616 -2.82 -9.18 -42.15
C LYS A 616 -3.62 -10.14 -41.30
N SER A 617 -2.95 -11.06 -40.61
CA SER A 617 -3.61 -12.02 -39.73
C SER A 617 -4.29 -11.32 -38.56
N LYS A 618 -3.65 -10.29 -37.98
CA LYS A 618 -4.23 -9.53 -36.87
C LYS A 618 -5.51 -8.78 -37.27
N LEU A 619 -5.51 -8.10 -38.42
CA LEU A 619 -6.70 -7.42 -38.92
C LEU A 619 -7.82 -8.39 -39.30
N ALA A 620 -7.50 -9.56 -39.83
CA ALA A 620 -8.50 -10.61 -40.10
C ALA A 620 -9.20 -11.04 -38.80
N MET A 621 -8.42 -11.30 -37.75
CA MET A 621 -8.96 -11.68 -36.43
C MET A 621 -9.77 -10.54 -35.77
N LEU A 622 -9.36 -9.28 -35.93
CA LEU A 622 -10.13 -8.12 -35.44
C LEU A 622 -11.48 -8.03 -36.14
N LYS A 623 -11.49 -8.14 -37.47
CA LYS A 623 -12.72 -8.08 -38.29
C LYS A 623 -13.67 -9.23 -37.98
N GLU A 624 -13.17 -10.39 -37.56
CA GLU A 624 -13.98 -11.56 -37.25
C GLU A 624 -14.53 -11.57 -35.81
N HIS A 625 -13.85 -10.93 -34.85
CA HIS A 625 -14.14 -11.11 -33.42
C HIS A 625 -14.36 -9.82 -32.61
N CYS A 626 -14.35 -8.65 -33.25
CA CYS A 626 -14.63 -7.37 -32.61
C CYS A 626 -15.58 -6.55 -33.50
N ASP A 627 -16.88 -6.68 -33.25
CA ASP A 627 -17.92 -6.09 -34.08
C ASP A 627 -18.04 -4.59 -33.79
N GLY A 628 -17.82 -3.73 -34.79
CA GLY A 628 -17.97 -2.27 -34.63
C GLY A 628 -16.67 -1.50 -34.41
N VAL A 629 -15.51 -2.17 -34.39
CA VAL A 629 -14.21 -1.51 -34.45
C VAL A 629 -13.97 -0.95 -35.85
N VAL A 630 -13.59 0.33 -35.95
CA VAL A 630 -13.21 0.95 -37.23
C VAL A 630 -11.74 0.66 -37.52
N ILE A 631 -11.40 0.25 -38.75
CA ILE A 631 -10.02 -0.09 -39.14
C ILE A 631 -9.53 0.84 -40.24
N LYS A 632 -8.32 1.38 -40.07
CA LYS A 632 -7.58 2.19 -41.04
C LYS A 632 -6.23 1.54 -41.30
N GLU A 633 -5.99 1.16 -42.54
CA GLU A 633 -4.74 0.54 -42.99
C GLU A 633 -3.83 1.65 -43.57
N LEU A 634 -2.58 1.69 -43.14
CA LEU A 634 -1.57 2.65 -43.61
C LEU A 634 -0.37 1.93 -44.22
N ASP A 635 0.27 2.55 -45.21
CA ASP A 635 1.52 2.05 -45.78
C ASP A 635 2.73 2.42 -44.89
N ALA A 636 2.67 2.04 -43.61
CA ALA A 636 3.67 2.33 -42.58
C ALA A 636 4.15 1.05 -41.88
N GLY A 637 5.23 1.15 -41.13
CA GLY A 637 5.80 0.13 -40.25
C GLY A 637 5.15 0.10 -38.86
N HIS A 638 5.99 -0.03 -37.82
CA HIS A 638 5.53 -0.25 -36.44
C HIS A 638 5.13 1.04 -35.70
N CYS A 639 5.68 2.18 -36.13
CA CYS A 639 5.41 3.49 -35.53
C CYS A 639 4.74 4.46 -36.53
N PRO A 640 3.54 4.16 -37.08
CA PRO A 640 2.88 5.04 -38.04
C PRO A 640 2.72 6.49 -37.56
N GLN A 641 2.54 6.69 -36.25
CA GLN A 641 2.39 8.02 -35.65
C GLN A 641 3.60 8.92 -35.88
N ASP A 642 4.81 8.37 -35.92
CA ASP A 642 6.04 9.12 -36.19
C ASP A 642 6.51 8.96 -37.64
N GLU A 643 6.17 7.86 -38.31
CA GLU A 643 6.57 7.61 -39.70
C GLU A 643 5.70 8.38 -40.71
N LEU A 644 4.38 8.40 -40.53
CA LEU A 644 3.39 9.09 -41.36
C LEU A 644 2.47 9.98 -40.49
N PRO A 645 3.02 10.98 -39.77
CA PRO A 645 2.28 11.76 -38.78
C PRO A 645 1.06 12.48 -39.36
N GLU A 646 1.18 13.05 -40.57
CA GLU A 646 0.09 13.78 -41.25
C GLU A 646 -1.17 12.91 -41.46
N GLU A 647 -0.99 11.66 -41.91
CA GLU A 647 -2.09 10.73 -42.13
C GLU A 647 -2.71 10.28 -40.81
N VAL A 648 -1.88 9.99 -39.80
CA VAL A 648 -2.33 9.58 -38.47
C VAL A 648 -3.09 10.71 -37.77
N ASN A 649 -2.57 11.94 -37.82
CA ASN A 649 -3.22 13.12 -37.23
C ASN A 649 -4.59 13.37 -37.85
N THR A 650 -4.68 13.28 -39.18
CA THR A 650 -5.95 13.43 -39.90
C THR A 650 -6.98 12.41 -39.41
N ILE A 651 -6.60 11.13 -39.33
CA ILE A 651 -7.48 10.05 -38.86
C ILE A 651 -7.94 10.30 -37.41
N ILE A 652 -7.03 10.70 -36.52
CA ILE A 652 -7.34 10.95 -35.11
C ILE A 652 -8.28 12.15 -34.95
N CYS A 653 -8.02 13.27 -35.64
CA CYS A 653 -8.88 14.45 -35.60
C CYS A 653 -10.29 14.17 -36.11
N GLU A 654 -10.43 13.53 -37.27
CA GLU A 654 -11.73 13.14 -37.83
C GLU A 654 -12.51 12.22 -36.88
N TRP A 655 -11.80 11.29 -36.25
CA TRP A 655 -12.38 10.38 -35.27
C TRP A 655 -12.91 11.12 -34.03
N ILE A 656 -12.11 12.01 -33.45
CA ILE A 656 -12.51 12.80 -32.27
C ILE A 656 -13.73 13.66 -32.60
N VAL A 657 -13.72 14.39 -33.72
CA VAL A 657 -14.85 15.22 -34.15
C VAL A 657 -16.12 14.40 -34.29
N THR A 658 -16.02 13.21 -34.91
CA THR A 658 -17.15 12.29 -35.08
C THR A 658 -17.70 11.84 -33.73
N ARG A 659 -16.82 11.48 -32.78
CA ARG A 659 -17.21 10.99 -31.45
C ARG A 659 -17.83 12.08 -30.58
N GLU A 660 -17.24 13.27 -30.53
CA GLU A 660 -17.77 14.41 -29.77
C GLU A 660 -19.10 14.88 -30.33
N THR A 661 -19.27 14.91 -31.66
CA THR A 661 -20.55 15.26 -32.29
C THR A 661 -21.64 14.26 -31.93
N ARG A 662 -21.33 12.95 -31.99
CA ARG A 662 -22.28 11.90 -31.59
C ARG A 662 -22.64 11.99 -30.11
N GLU A 663 -21.65 12.23 -29.25
CA GLU A 663 -21.87 12.41 -27.81
C GLU A 663 -22.72 13.65 -27.51
N MET A 664 -22.51 14.77 -28.22
CA MET A 664 -23.36 15.97 -28.11
C MET A 664 -24.81 15.68 -28.54
N ILE A 665 -25.01 14.93 -29.63
CA ILE A 665 -26.36 14.53 -30.09
C ILE A 665 -27.01 13.61 -29.04
N GLU A 666 -26.28 12.64 -28.49
CA GLU A 666 -26.75 11.72 -27.45
C GLU A 666 -27.06 12.46 -26.12
N LYS A 667 -26.24 13.45 -25.72
CA LYS A 667 -26.49 14.32 -24.56
C LYS A 667 -27.71 15.23 -24.74
N ASN A 668 -27.90 15.77 -25.95
CA ASN A 668 -29.07 16.59 -26.27
C ASN A 668 -30.36 15.78 -26.40
N THR A 669 -30.27 14.44 -26.41
CA THR A 669 -31.42 13.52 -26.52
C THR A 669 -31.67 12.68 -25.26
N SER A 670 -30.84 12.77 -24.21
CA SER A 670 -30.95 11.98 -22.98
C SER A 670 -31.72 12.70 -21.85
N SER A 671 -32.55 11.94 -21.13
CA SER A 671 -33.34 12.39 -19.98
C SER A 671 -32.46 12.64 -18.74
N PHE A 672 -32.64 13.76 -18.04
CA PHE A 672 -31.87 14.14 -16.85
C PHE A 672 -32.66 13.95 -15.55
N LEU A 673 -31.98 13.50 -14.50
CA LEU A 673 -32.45 13.47 -13.11
C LEU A 673 -32.16 14.84 -12.49
N VAL A 674 -33.21 15.59 -12.11
CA VAL A 674 -33.10 16.95 -11.55
C VAL A 674 -33.26 16.89 -10.04
N THR A 675 -32.20 17.13 -9.27
CA THR A 675 -32.33 17.23 -7.80
C THR A 675 -32.70 18.66 -7.41
N CYS A 676 -33.94 18.88 -6.98
CA CYS A 676 -34.35 20.13 -6.34
C CYS A 676 -34.14 19.97 -4.82
N ASN A 677 -33.09 20.56 -4.26
CA ASN A 677 -32.93 20.63 -2.80
C ASN A 677 -33.49 21.97 -2.29
N ASP A 678 -34.33 21.86 -1.26
CA ASP A 678 -34.83 22.88 -0.33
C ASP A 678 -35.37 24.23 -0.90
N PRO A 679 -36.56 24.69 -0.44
CA PRO A 679 -37.19 25.94 -0.90
C PRO A 679 -36.51 27.22 -0.35
N GLY A 680 -35.22 27.19 -0.07
CA GLY A 680 -34.47 28.29 0.54
C GLY A 680 -33.22 28.75 -0.22
N ASP A 681 -32.90 28.14 -1.37
CA ASP A 681 -31.64 28.41 -2.10
C ASP A 681 -31.96 28.72 -3.57
N ASP A 682 -32.60 29.87 -3.83
CA ASP A 682 -33.01 30.36 -5.17
C ASP A 682 -31.83 30.63 -6.14
N GLU A 683 -30.58 30.35 -5.75
CA GLU A 683 -29.38 30.70 -6.52
C GLU A 683 -28.59 29.50 -7.08
N LYS A 684 -29.02 28.24 -6.88
CA LYS A 684 -28.30 27.07 -7.43
C LYS A 684 -29.03 26.44 -8.60
N GLU A 685 -28.34 26.32 -9.74
CA GLU A 685 -28.81 25.53 -10.87
C GLU A 685 -29.06 24.07 -10.43
N PRO A 686 -30.16 23.44 -10.89
CA PRO A 686 -30.45 22.05 -10.57
C PRO A 686 -29.33 21.13 -11.07
N ILE A 687 -28.82 20.27 -10.19
CA ILE A 687 -27.84 19.24 -10.57
C ILE A 687 -28.57 18.23 -11.47
N ARG A 688 -28.09 18.11 -12.71
CA ARG A 688 -28.58 17.16 -13.71
C ARG A 688 -27.69 15.93 -13.73
N VAL A 689 -28.20 14.79 -13.28
CA VAL A 689 -27.47 13.51 -13.30
C VAL A 689 -28.16 12.55 -14.25
N ASP A 690 -27.40 11.78 -15.03
CA ASP A 690 -28.00 10.74 -15.90
C ASP A 690 -28.57 9.60 -15.02
N PRO A 691 -29.86 9.24 -15.15
CA PRO A 691 -30.48 8.16 -14.37
C PRO A 691 -29.75 6.81 -14.47
N ARG A 692 -29.00 6.57 -15.56
CA ARG A 692 -28.20 5.36 -15.77
C ARG A 692 -27.07 5.19 -14.74
N PHE A 693 -26.60 6.27 -14.09
CA PHE A 693 -25.61 6.16 -13.02
C PHE A 693 -26.10 5.37 -11.80
N PHE A 694 -27.41 5.26 -11.61
CA PHE A 694 -28.00 4.66 -10.41
C PHE A 694 -28.63 3.28 -10.66
N ASP A 695 -28.48 2.69 -11.86
CA ASP A 695 -29.10 1.39 -12.22
C ASP A 695 -30.61 1.33 -11.86
N LEU A 696 -31.35 2.42 -12.10
CA LEU A 696 -32.75 2.49 -11.71
C LEU A 696 -33.61 1.50 -12.54
N PRO A 697 -34.67 0.93 -11.96
CA PRO A 697 -35.61 0.11 -12.73
C PRO A 697 -36.38 0.97 -13.73
N ILE A 698 -36.63 0.42 -14.92
CA ILE A 698 -37.51 1.01 -15.93
C ILE A 698 -38.96 0.65 -15.60
N PHE A 699 -39.91 1.55 -15.90
CA PHE A 699 -41.34 1.28 -15.68
C PHE A 699 -41.77 -0.04 -16.36
N PRO A 700 -42.58 -0.89 -15.70
CA PRO A 700 -43.05 -2.13 -16.32
C PRO A 700 -43.77 -1.88 -17.65
N GLY A 701 -43.17 -2.33 -18.76
CA GLY A 701 -43.70 -2.17 -20.12
C GLY A 701 -42.99 -1.12 -20.99
N GLU A 702 -42.09 -0.32 -20.42
CA GLU A 702 -41.25 0.62 -21.17
C GLU A 702 -39.91 -0.02 -21.55
N LYS A 703 -39.37 0.34 -22.73
CA LYS A 703 -38.10 -0.20 -23.24
C LYS A 703 -36.87 0.65 -22.90
N GLU A 704 -37.08 1.93 -22.61
CA GLU A 704 -36.03 2.93 -22.37
C GLU A 704 -36.58 4.01 -21.42
N PHE A 705 -35.69 4.68 -20.70
CA PHE A 705 -36.03 5.89 -19.94
C PHE A 705 -36.45 7.01 -20.91
N ARG A 706 -37.65 7.55 -20.73
CA ARG A 706 -38.09 8.77 -21.44
C ARG A 706 -38.17 9.96 -20.48
N TYR A 707 -38.04 11.16 -21.05
CA TYR A 707 -38.01 12.45 -20.33
C TYR A 707 -39.01 12.47 -19.16
N SER A 708 -38.48 12.56 -17.94
CA SER A 708 -39.24 12.72 -16.71
C SER A 708 -38.37 13.43 -15.68
N GLU A 709 -38.98 14.34 -14.92
CA GLU A 709 -38.38 14.90 -13.72
C GLU A 709 -38.45 13.85 -12.60
N TYR A 710 -37.36 13.69 -11.86
CA TYR A 710 -37.28 12.76 -10.73
C TYR A 710 -37.15 13.54 -9.43
N TYR A 711 -37.76 13.04 -8.36
CA TYR A 711 -37.71 13.66 -7.04
C TYR A 711 -37.03 12.73 -6.05
N ASN A 712 -36.40 13.23 -5.00
CA ASN A 712 -35.76 12.39 -3.99
C ASN A 712 -36.08 12.82 -2.56
N CYS A 713 -36.10 11.86 -1.63
CA CYS A 713 -36.21 12.13 -0.20
C CYS A 713 -35.57 10.99 0.58
N ASN A 714 -34.64 11.30 1.50
CA ASN A 714 -33.95 10.32 2.35
C ASN A 714 -33.33 9.14 1.56
N GLY A 715 -32.79 9.40 0.37
CA GLY A 715 -32.18 8.38 -0.50
C GLY A 715 -33.16 7.52 -1.29
N ILE A 716 -34.47 7.76 -1.18
CA ILE A 716 -35.49 7.16 -2.06
C ILE A 716 -35.74 8.10 -3.24
N ILE A 717 -35.84 7.54 -4.44
CA ILE A 717 -36.10 8.27 -5.69
C ILE A 717 -37.54 8.01 -6.13
N CYS A 718 -38.28 9.08 -6.42
CA CYS A 718 -39.62 9.05 -6.97
C CYS A 718 -39.56 9.36 -8.47
N HIS A 719 -39.88 8.37 -9.29
CA HIS A 719 -39.97 8.45 -10.74
C HIS A 719 -41.45 8.48 -11.18
N PRO A 720 -41.90 9.56 -11.84
CA PRO A 720 -43.31 9.70 -12.17
C PRO A 720 -43.57 9.22 -13.61
N GLY A 721 -44.24 8.07 -13.76
CA GLY A 721 -44.51 7.44 -15.05
C GLY A 721 -45.53 8.20 -15.91
N PHE A 722 -45.64 7.80 -17.19
CA PHE A 722 -46.53 8.42 -18.19
C PHE A 722 -48.02 8.09 -17.98
N GLY A 723 -48.31 6.99 -17.26
CA GLY A 723 -49.66 6.50 -16.97
C GLY A 723 -50.24 6.95 -15.62
N GLU A 724 -49.81 8.11 -15.13
CA GLU A 724 -50.14 8.69 -13.82
C GLU A 724 -49.63 7.94 -12.58
N ASP A 725 -49.36 6.64 -12.70
CA ASP A 725 -48.70 5.84 -11.68
C ASP A 725 -47.27 6.35 -11.44
N MET A 726 -46.80 6.17 -10.21
CA MET A 726 -45.47 6.60 -9.77
C MET A 726 -44.69 5.40 -9.25
N MET A 727 -43.36 5.45 -9.40
CA MET A 727 -42.48 4.41 -8.89
C MET A 727 -41.50 5.03 -7.88
N LEU A 728 -41.50 4.49 -6.66
CA LEU A 728 -40.50 4.80 -5.65
C LEU A 728 -39.41 3.74 -5.69
N CYS A 729 -38.16 4.16 -5.77
CA CYS A 729 -37.00 3.29 -5.92
C CYS A 729 -36.01 3.53 -4.77
N ASN A 730 -35.58 2.45 -4.12
CA ASN A 730 -34.40 2.49 -3.25
C ASN A 730 -33.19 1.94 -4.04
N PRO A 731 -32.26 2.80 -4.49
CA PRO A 731 -31.14 2.37 -5.34
C PRO A 731 -30.15 1.46 -4.61
N VAL A 732 -30.05 1.55 -3.28
CA VAL A 732 -29.16 0.70 -2.47
C VAL A 732 -29.72 -0.71 -2.31
N LEU A 733 -31.02 -0.82 -2.05
CA LEU A 733 -31.68 -2.11 -1.87
C LEU A 733 -32.15 -2.75 -3.19
N ARG A 734 -32.17 -1.99 -4.29
CA ARG A 734 -32.71 -2.39 -5.59
C ARG A 734 -34.18 -2.83 -5.52
N GLU A 735 -34.92 -2.21 -4.61
CA GLU A 735 -36.35 -2.42 -4.43
C GLU A 735 -37.13 -1.25 -5.02
N TYR A 736 -38.32 -1.55 -5.53
CA TYR A 736 -39.24 -0.53 -6.05
C TYR A 736 -40.67 -0.76 -5.56
N LEU A 737 -41.41 0.33 -5.43
CA LEU A 737 -42.82 0.34 -5.07
C LEU A 737 -43.61 1.15 -6.11
N LEU A 738 -44.68 0.56 -6.63
CA LEU A 738 -45.63 1.22 -7.52
C LEU A 738 -46.75 1.87 -6.70
N VAL A 739 -46.87 3.20 -6.83
CA VAL A 739 -47.95 4.02 -6.26
C VAL A 739 -48.95 4.28 -7.37
N LYS A 740 -50.14 3.70 -7.23
CA LYS A 740 -51.19 3.78 -8.27
C LYS A 740 -51.94 5.10 -8.22
N SER A 741 -52.24 5.67 -9.39
CA SER A 741 -53.05 6.88 -9.53
C SER A 741 -54.55 6.61 -9.38
N THR A 742 -55.31 7.68 -9.15
CA THR A 742 -56.78 7.72 -9.15
C THR A 742 -57.41 7.67 -10.56
N GLY A 743 -56.62 7.68 -11.64
CA GLY A 743 -57.06 7.47 -13.02
C GLY A 743 -57.58 8.71 -13.76
N TYR A 744 -57.05 9.90 -13.46
CA TYR A 744 -57.43 11.17 -14.07
C TYR A 744 -56.26 11.80 -14.84
N SER A 745 -56.42 11.99 -16.16
CA SER A 745 -55.36 12.51 -17.03
C SER A 745 -54.82 13.84 -16.51
N PHE A 746 -53.59 13.81 -16.02
CA PHE A 746 -52.99 14.91 -15.27
C PHE A 746 -52.01 15.68 -16.17
N SER A 747 -52.33 16.92 -16.56
CA SER A 747 -51.30 17.86 -17.00
C SER A 747 -50.62 18.42 -15.74
N ARG A 748 -49.40 17.95 -15.48
CA ARG A 748 -48.66 18.28 -14.26
C ARG A 748 -48.16 19.72 -14.32
N LEU A 749 -48.49 20.51 -13.29
CA LEU A 749 -47.93 21.84 -13.06
C LEU A 749 -46.81 21.83 -12.00
N GLY A 750 -46.80 20.83 -11.11
CA GLY A 750 -45.73 20.62 -10.14
C GLY A 750 -45.91 19.32 -9.32
N MET A 751 -44.81 18.79 -8.78
CA MET A 751 -44.81 17.60 -7.91
C MET A 751 -43.77 17.75 -6.79
N GLY A 752 -44.03 17.11 -5.65
CA GLY A 752 -43.11 17.05 -4.52
C GLY A 752 -43.14 15.69 -3.85
N PHE A 753 -41.98 15.24 -3.37
CA PHE A 753 -41.83 13.99 -2.62
C PHE A 753 -41.09 14.29 -1.32
N GLY A 754 -41.65 13.87 -0.19
CA GLY A 754 -41.10 14.21 1.13
C GLY A 754 -41.50 13.21 2.20
N TYR A 755 -40.80 13.27 3.34
CA TYR A 755 -41.08 12.43 4.50
C TYR A 755 -41.76 13.26 5.60
N ASP A 756 -42.91 12.80 6.10
CA ASP A 756 -43.63 13.43 7.20
C ASP A 756 -43.30 12.71 8.52
N SER A 757 -42.45 13.34 9.32
CA SER A 757 -42.00 12.82 10.62
C SER A 757 -43.10 12.71 11.68
N ARG A 758 -44.27 13.33 11.48
CA ARG A 758 -45.40 13.22 12.42
C ARG A 758 -46.22 11.96 12.18
N THR A 759 -46.34 11.54 10.91
CA THR A 759 -47.07 10.33 10.52
C THR A 759 -46.15 9.13 10.26
N ASP A 760 -44.84 9.34 10.32
CA ASP A 760 -43.80 8.35 10.00
C ASP A 760 -44.02 7.70 8.63
N ASP A 761 -44.32 8.52 7.61
CA ASP A 761 -44.65 8.04 6.27
C ASP A 761 -44.19 9.04 5.20
N TYR A 762 -43.95 8.52 4.01
CA TYR A 762 -43.64 9.32 2.84
C TYR A 762 -44.92 9.87 2.21
N LYS A 763 -44.82 11.08 1.69
CA LYS A 763 -45.91 11.78 1.02
C LYS A 763 -45.47 12.23 -0.36
N ILE A 764 -46.39 12.09 -1.32
CA ILE A 764 -46.23 12.65 -2.66
C ILE A 764 -47.35 13.64 -2.87
N VAL A 765 -46.99 14.86 -3.27
CA VAL A 765 -47.91 15.94 -3.62
C VAL A 765 -47.85 16.16 -5.11
N ARG A 766 -49.00 16.30 -5.77
CA ARG A 766 -49.10 16.67 -7.19
C ARG A 766 -50.08 17.81 -7.38
N ILE A 767 -49.75 18.72 -8.29
CA ILE A 767 -50.55 19.89 -8.65
C ILE A 767 -50.86 19.82 -10.15
N SER A 768 -52.12 19.96 -10.54
CA SER A 768 -52.57 20.08 -11.94
C SER A 768 -53.35 21.35 -12.19
N ASN A 769 -53.35 21.80 -13.44
CA ASN A 769 -54.07 22.96 -13.95
C ASN A 769 -55.27 22.63 -14.86
N VAL A 770 -55.57 21.35 -15.14
CA VAL A 770 -56.68 20.97 -16.04
C VAL A 770 -57.56 19.90 -15.38
N PRO A 771 -58.89 20.09 -15.27
CA PRO A 771 -59.73 21.21 -15.72
C PRO A 771 -59.89 22.35 -14.69
N ARG A 772 -59.36 22.21 -13.47
CA ARG A 772 -59.25 23.24 -12.41
C ARG A 772 -57.95 23.03 -11.64
N TYR A 773 -57.41 24.09 -11.02
CA TYR A 773 -56.27 23.95 -10.11
C TYR A 773 -56.61 23.00 -8.97
N ARG A 774 -55.90 21.88 -8.91
CA ARG A 774 -56.12 20.83 -7.92
C ARG A 774 -54.77 20.37 -7.36
N ALA A 775 -54.70 20.27 -6.03
CA ALA A 775 -53.59 19.62 -5.34
C ALA A 775 -54.08 18.31 -4.73
N GLU A 776 -53.33 17.24 -4.92
CA GLU A 776 -53.60 15.96 -4.27
C GLU A 776 -52.36 15.49 -3.53
N VAL A 777 -52.55 14.89 -2.36
CA VAL A 777 -51.50 14.26 -1.57
C VAL A 777 -51.82 12.79 -1.37
N THR A 778 -50.83 11.93 -1.60
CA THR A 778 -50.89 10.52 -1.20
C THR A 778 -49.93 10.25 -0.05
N THR A 779 -50.33 9.35 0.82
CA THR A 779 -49.50 8.80 1.91
C THR A 779 -49.09 7.39 1.51
N VAL A 780 -47.79 7.17 1.29
CA VAL A 780 -47.24 5.98 0.60
C VAL A 780 -47.63 4.69 1.31
N GLY A 781 -47.54 4.61 2.63
CA GLY A 781 -47.92 3.42 3.40
C GLY A 781 -49.39 3.03 3.28
N THR A 782 -50.27 3.97 2.92
CA THR A 782 -51.71 3.69 2.71
C THR A 782 -52.11 3.61 1.24
N ASN A 783 -51.27 4.13 0.33
CA ASN A 783 -51.58 4.34 -1.08
C ASN A 783 -52.95 5.04 -1.31
N THR A 784 -53.34 5.93 -0.39
CA THR A 784 -54.60 6.69 -0.48
C THR A 784 -54.34 8.14 -0.88
N TRP A 785 -54.98 8.56 -1.97
CA TRP A 785 -54.96 9.94 -2.43
C TRP A 785 -56.05 10.75 -1.73
N ARG A 786 -55.70 11.98 -1.31
CA ARG A 786 -56.62 12.97 -0.76
C ARG A 786 -56.44 14.28 -1.50
N GLU A 787 -57.55 14.91 -1.86
CA GLU A 787 -57.55 16.25 -2.45
C GLU A 787 -57.35 17.31 -1.35
N ILE A 788 -56.56 18.33 -1.67
CA ILE A 788 -56.33 19.51 -0.85
C ILE A 788 -57.00 20.70 -1.55
N GLU A 789 -57.88 21.41 -0.85
CA GLU A 789 -58.46 22.66 -1.37
C GLU A 789 -57.36 23.72 -1.52
N MET A 790 -57.22 24.25 -2.73
CA MET A 790 -56.28 25.34 -3.01
C MET A 790 -56.99 26.69 -2.89
N PRO A 791 -56.44 27.68 -2.14
CA PRO A 791 -56.99 29.04 -2.10
C PRO A 791 -56.59 29.78 -3.38
N ILE A 792 -57.41 29.66 -4.42
CA ILE A 792 -57.16 30.23 -5.76
C ILE A 792 -57.09 31.78 -5.75
N ASP A 793 -57.65 32.41 -4.73
CA ASP A 793 -57.63 33.86 -4.54
C ASP A 793 -56.33 34.39 -3.87
N ASP A 794 -55.40 33.50 -3.50
CA ASP A 794 -54.11 33.89 -2.92
C ASP A 794 -53.11 34.34 -4.01
N PRO A 795 -52.56 35.58 -3.97
CA PRO A 795 -51.60 36.10 -4.96
C PRO A 795 -50.31 35.28 -5.08
N SER A 796 -49.97 34.49 -4.06
CA SER A 796 -48.80 33.60 -4.03
C SER A 796 -49.03 32.37 -4.90
N VAL A 797 -50.25 31.82 -4.85
CA VAL A 797 -50.68 30.68 -5.66
C VAL A 797 -50.84 31.11 -7.12
N GLN A 798 -51.37 32.30 -7.38
CA GLN A 798 -51.48 32.85 -8.74
C GLN A 798 -50.12 33.08 -9.41
N ARG A 799 -49.08 33.46 -8.64
CA ARG A 799 -47.71 33.61 -9.16
C ARG A 799 -47.07 32.28 -9.58
N LEU A 800 -47.24 31.22 -8.79
CA LEU A 800 -46.80 29.86 -9.14
C LEU A 800 -47.49 29.33 -10.40
N CYS A 801 -48.75 29.74 -10.62
CA CYS A 801 -49.56 29.31 -11.74
C CYS A 801 -49.32 30.09 -13.05
N GLY A 802 -48.61 31.23 -13.00
CA GLY A 802 -48.42 32.17 -14.11
C GLY A 802 -47.20 31.90 -15.01
N TYR A 803 -46.34 30.94 -14.69
CA TYR A 803 -45.13 30.61 -15.47
C TYR A 803 -45.36 29.63 -16.64
N ALA A 804 -46.60 29.28 -16.94
CA ALA A 804 -46.95 28.44 -18.09
C ALA A 804 -47.67 29.27 -19.17
N TYR A 805 -46.89 30.02 -19.96
CA TYR A 805 -47.26 30.50 -21.30
C TYR A 805 -46.06 30.55 -22.23
#